data_AF-A0A800A391-F1
#
_entry.id   AF-A0A800A391-F1
#
_cell.length_a   1.000
_cell.length_b   1.000
_cell.length_c   1.000
_cell.angle_alpha   90.00
_cell.angle_beta   90.00
_cell.angle_gamma   90.00
#
_symmetry.space_group_name_H-M   'P 1'
#
loop_
_entity.id
_entity.type
_entity.pdbx_description
1 polymer ?
#
loop_
_entity_poly.entity_id
_entity_poly.type
_entity_poly.pdbx_seq_one_letter_code
_entity_poly.pdbx_strand_id
1 'polypeptide(L)'
;MCPALADNNYRTSRTERPLSDRSLIPPCQAACPLRMEIREYVDLVAQGRIMEALQVIREGNPFSSICAYVCTHPCEEACRRNQVDKPIAIRSLKRFAVEFGGDRMVYATAETTHSEKVAVVGSGPAGMACAYYLRKLGYPVTIFEAHSHIGGMLRVGIPQYRLPRDVLDAEEQRLTQMGVEIRTNTRVVSLDLLFEMGYKAAFVTIGAHQSLRMGIEGEDNPGVLDGATFLREVNLGLKPSLGEKVAVVGGGNVAIDAARTALRLGASKVSILYRRSRTEMPADPLEVEQALEEGVEIIFLVAPVKITRKRDGKLVVTCVRMKLGEPDASGRRQPIPIKGSEFQWQVDVLITAIGQAPETPGDFRLRTGRGSTIQVDPVTLTTNRPGVFAGGDAVTGPATVTEALAAGKLAASRIDDYLQHRYPQVGKQARETLSGDLLPETIEMIRKVSRLEPPILPPETRAGDFKPVELVYDWIAAISEARRCLRCGMGAEILSQERCATCLTCLRVCPYHVPHLDASGTIEIPASQCLACGICVAECPAKVVILRKPYDRRHIDSELHHILKSAVESKAKPFVVGFCCQYGLFGTGALATLWRESKAGVWIVPVLCAARVESEHMLHAFEMGAEGVFIAGCGEQCARENTASWVQQRVEKVRKTLLQIGLEPERVCAFIPGSADEELGTKLDLFIEQIGELYLASTIMQEVKS
;
A
#
# COMPACT_ATOMS: atom_id res chain seq x y z
N MET A 1 -48.28 -1.31 34.23
CA MET A 1 -48.82 -2.21 33.19
C MET A 1 -48.13 -1.88 31.88
N CYS A 2 -47.21 -2.75 31.48
CA CYS A 2 -46.42 -2.67 30.25
C CYS A 2 -47.14 -3.52 29.19
N PRO A 3 -47.37 -3.06 27.95
CA PRO A 3 -47.82 -3.95 26.90
C PRO A 3 -46.62 -4.64 26.27
N ALA A 4 -46.58 -5.96 26.40
CA ALA A 4 -45.65 -6.85 25.74
C ALA A 4 -45.78 -6.75 24.22
N LEU A 5 -44.65 -6.60 23.53
CA LEU A 5 -44.54 -6.86 22.09
C LEU A 5 -43.83 -8.19 21.91
N ALA A 6 -44.54 -9.08 21.21
CA ALA A 6 -44.29 -10.49 21.07
C ALA A 6 -43.04 -10.82 20.23
N ASP A 7 -42.44 -11.96 20.59
CA ASP A 7 -41.50 -12.74 19.80
C ASP A 7 -41.96 -12.92 18.36
N ASN A 8 -41.08 -12.61 17.41
CA ASN A 8 -41.20 -13.14 16.05
C ASN A 8 -39.82 -13.58 15.53
N ASN A 9 -39.78 -14.87 15.19
CA ASN A 9 -38.66 -15.65 14.67
C ASN A 9 -37.84 -14.94 13.58
N TYR A 10 -36.60 -14.55 13.90
CA TYR A 10 -35.59 -14.23 12.90
C TYR A 10 -34.85 -15.51 12.49
N ARG A 11 -35.21 -16.04 11.31
CA ARG A 11 -34.32 -16.90 10.53
C ARG A 11 -33.06 -16.10 10.20
N THR A 12 -31.91 -16.70 10.50
CA THR A 12 -30.56 -16.20 10.26
C THR A 12 -30.31 -15.91 8.77
N SER A 13 -30.56 -14.68 8.33
CA SER A 13 -29.98 -14.13 7.11
C SER A 13 -28.58 -13.60 7.44
N ARG A 14 -27.57 -14.05 6.68
CA ARG A 14 -26.18 -13.54 6.72
C ARG A 14 -26.21 -12.01 6.85
N THR A 15 -25.65 -11.51 7.93
CA THR A 15 -25.49 -10.08 8.24
C THR A 15 -24.73 -9.38 7.11
N GLU A 16 -25.43 -8.64 6.27
CA GLU A 16 -24.82 -7.58 5.46
C GLU A 16 -24.26 -6.53 6.44
N ARG A 17 -22.94 -6.30 6.41
CA ARG A 17 -22.33 -5.15 7.11
C ARG A 17 -23.05 -3.88 6.62
N PRO A 18 -23.48 -2.96 7.49
CA PRO A 18 -24.19 -1.77 7.06
C PRO A 18 -23.28 -0.95 6.14
N LEU A 19 -23.64 -0.90 4.84
CA LEU A 19 -22.89 -0.24 3.77
C LEU A 19 -22.36 1.11 4.25
N SER A 20 -21.04 1.26 4.24
CA SER A 20 -20.39 2.55 4.46
C SER A 20 -20.58 3.42 3.23
N ASP A 21 -20.88 4.71 3.42
CA ASP A 21 -20.86 5.66 2.31
C ASP A 21 -19.42 5.83 1.81
N ARG A 22 -19.05 4.95 0.88
CA ARG A 22 -17.76 4.91 0.18
C ARG A 22 -17.75 5.75 -1.10
N SER A 23 -18.74 6.62 -1.30
CA SER A 23 -18.80 7.47 -2.49
C SER A 23 -17.58 8.38 -2.62
N LEU A 24 -16.99 8.87 -1.51
CA LEU A 24 -15.80 9.70 -1.53
C LEU A 24 -14.51 8.88 -1.41
N ILE A 25 -13.83 8.70 -2.55
CA ILE A 25 -12.61 7.89 -2.63
C ILE A 25 -11.33 8.74 -2.44
N PRO A 26 -10.32 8.23 -1.72
CA PRO A 26 -9.03 8.92 -1.59
C PRO A 26 -8.21 8.78 -2.88
N PRO A 27 -7.45 9.82 -3.28
CA PRO A 27 -6.67 9.79 -4.54
C PRO A 27 -5.67 8.65 -4.64
N CYS A 28 -5.04 8.26 -3.52
CA CYS A 28 -4.12 7.13 -3.50
C CYS A 28 -4.80 5.81 -3.90
N GLN A 29 -6.05 5.58 -3.48
CA GLN A 29 -6.84 4.40 -3.86
C GLN A 29 -7.26 4.46 -5.33
N ALA A 30 -7.68 5.64 -5.81
CA ALA A 30 -8.06 5.84 -7.20
C ALA A 30 -6.89 5.59 -8.16
N ALA A 31 -5.69 6.04 -7.79
CA ALA A 31 -4.46 5.88 -8.58
C ALA A 31 -3.88 4.47 -8.53
N CYS A 32 -4.22 3.66 -7.53
CA CYS A 32 -3.76 2.28 -7.44
C CYS A 32 -4.48 1.42 -8.50
N PRO A 33 -3.76 0.73 -9.41
CA PRO A 33 -4.40 -0.15 -10.41
C PRO A 33 -5.26 -1.27 -9.79
N LEU A 34 -4.91 -1.69 -8.56
CA LEU A 34 -5.64 -2.70 -7.79
C LEU A 34 -6.79 -2.12 -6.94
N ARG A 35 -6.97 -0.79 -6.91
CA ARG A 35 -7.97 -0.07 -6.10
C ARG A 35 -7.95 -0.45 -4.61
N MET A 36 -6.74 -0.66 -4.07
CA MET A 36 -6.55 -1.07 -2.67
C MET A 36 -7.04 0.00 -1.67
N GLU A 37 -7.54 -0.44 -0.51
CA GLU A 37 -7.97 0.42 0.61
C GLU A 37 -6.75 1.02 1.34
N ILE A 38 -6.00 1.88 0.65
CA ILE A 38 -4.69 2.39 1.11
C ILE A 38 -4.81 3.21 2.39
N ARG A 39 -5.81 4.08 2.44
CA ARG A 39 -6.09 4.89 3.62
C ARG A 39 -6.31 4.02 4.86
N GLU A 40 -7.03 2.91 4.71
CA GLU A 40 -7.41 2.04 5.82
C GLU A 40 -6.20 1.30 6.39
N TYR A 41 -5.39 0.64 5.55
CA TYR A 41 -4.21 -0.04 6.08
C TYR A 41 -3.15 0.95 6.62
N VAL A 42 -3.01 2.14 6.04
CA VAL A 42 -2.11 3.18 6.59
C VAL A 42 -2.62 3.66 7.96
N ASP A 43 -3.93 3.84 8.13
CA ASP A 43 -4.52 4.21 9.41
C ASP A 43 -4.34 3.10 10.47
N LEU A 44 -4.45 1.83 10.07
CA LEU A 44 -4.17 0.68 10.95
C LEU A 44 -2.69 0.60 11.34
N VAL A 45 -1.76 0.86 10.41
CA VAL A 45 -0.32 0.99 10.74
C VAL A 45 -0.09 2.13 11.72
N ALA A 46 -0.73 3.29 11.52
CA ALA A 46 -0.62 4.43 12.44
C ALA A 46 -1.11 4.13 13.88
N GLN A 47 -1.95 3.10 14.04
CA GLN A 47 -2.47 2.58 15.32
C GLN A 47 -1.62 1.41 15.88
N GLY A 48 -0.60 0.94 15.16
CA GLY A 48 0.18 -0.26 15.53
C GLY A 48 -0.54 -1.59 15.27
N ARG A 49 -1.69 -1.58 14.57
CA ARG A 49 -2.53 -2.77 14.30
C ARG A 49 -2.07 -3.50 13.03
N ILE A 50 -0.86 -4.05 13.10
CA ILE A 50 -0.15 -4.49 11.90
C ILE A 50 -0.75 -5.73 11.24
N MET A 51 -1.25 -6.69 12.03
CA MET A 51 -1.93 -7.88 11.49
C MET A 51 -3.21 -7.51 10.73
N GLU A 52 -3.97 -6.53 11.24
CA GLU A 52 -5.18 -6.04 10.58
C GLU A 52 -4.86 -5.22 9.33
N ALA A 53 -3.81 -4.39 9.40
CA ALA A 53 -3.29 -3.69 8.22
C ALA A 53 -2.91 -4.68 7.11
N LEU A 54 -2.23 -5.77 7.48
CA LEU A 54 -1.88 -6.85 6.56
C LEU A 54 -3.14 -7.51 5.97
N GLN A 55 -4.16 -7.77 6.78
CA GLN A 55 -5.42 -8.34 6.28
C GLN A 55 -6.04 -7.43 5.20
N VAL A 56 -6.18 -6.13 5.47
CA VAL A 56 -6.71 -5.15 4.49
C VAL A 56 -5.86 -5.10 3.22
N ILE A 57 -4.53 -5.15 3.37
CA ILE A 57 -3.59 -5.21 2.23
C ILE A 57 -3.87 -6.47 1.39
N ARG A 58 -4.01 -7.64 2.02
CA ARG A 58 -4.22 -8.93 1.32
C ARG A 58 -5.59 -9.04 0.67
N GLU A 59 -6.63 -8.48 1.28
CA GLU A 59 -7.97 -8.39 0.69
C GLU A 59 -7.95 -7.62 -0.65
N GLY A 60 -7.15 -6.54 -0.72
CA GLY A 60 -6.95 -5.78 -1.95
C GLY A 60 -5.97 -6.44 -2.93
N ASN A 61 -4.89 -7.04 -2.42
CA ASN A 61 -3.81 -7.64 -3.20
C ASN A 61 -3.24 -8.90 -2.53
N PRO A 62 -3.52 -10.11 -3.06
CA PRO A 62 -3.00 -11.35 -2.49
C PRO A 62 -1.49 -11.55 -2.69
N PHE A 63 -0.85 -10.77 -3.57
CA PHE A 63 0.60 -10.75 -3.83
C PHE A 63 1.26 -9.52 -3.20
N SER A 64 0.81 -9.19 -1.99
CA SER A 64 1.29 -8.09 -1.16
C SER A 64 2.81 -8.10 -0.98
N SER A 65 3.38 -9.29 -0.76
CA SER A 65 4.83 -9.48 -0.59
C SER A 65 5.64 -9.09 -1.83
N ILE A 66 5.16 -9.37 -3.04
CA ILE A 66 5.84 -8.90 -4.26
C ILE A 66 5.77 -7.36 -4.34
N CYS A 67 4.56 -6.79 -4.19
CA CYS A 67 4.37 -5.34 -4.30
C CYS A 67 5.03 -4.55 -3.17
N ALA A 68 5.31 -5.16 -2.01
CA ALA A 68 6.11 -4.56 -0.95
C ALA A 68 7.52 -4.20 -1.44
N TYR A 69 8.06 -4.95 -2.42
CA TYR A 69 9.41 -4.76 -2.92
C TYR A 69 9.48 -3.94 -4.21
N VAL A 70 8.61 -4.20 -5.19
CA VAL A 70 8.81 -3.70 -6.57
C VAL A 70 7.69 -2.80 -7.12
N CYS A 71 6.75 -2.37 -6.28
CA CYS A 71 5.66 -1.49 -6.71
C CYS A 71 6.16 -0.08 -7.04
N THR A 72 5.76 0.45 -8.20
CA THR A 72 6.05 1.82 -8.69
C THR A 72 5.22 2.90 -8.00
N HIS A 73 4.35 2.52 -7.07
CA HIS A 73 3.70 3.40 -6.09
C HIS A 73 3.03 4.66 -6.66
N PRO A 74 2.20 4.58 -7.73
CA PRO A 74 1.45 5.73 -8.28
C PRO A 74 0.49 6.36 -7.25
N CYS A 75 0.16 5.60 -6.20
CA CYS A 75 -0.59 6.09 -5.05
C CYS A 75 0.13 7.17 -4.24
N GLU A 76 1.47 7.21 -4.24
CA GLU A 76 2.28 8.26 -3.59
C GLU A 76 2.32 9.52 -4.44
N GLU A 77 2.38 9.39 -5.78
CA GLU A 77 2.28 10.53 -6.71
C GLU A 77 0.94 11.26 -6.56
N ALA A 78 -0.16 10.50 -6.50
CA ALA A 78 -1.50 11.05 -6.31
C ALA A 78 -1.80 11.50 -4.86
N CYS A 79 -0.90 11.30 -3.91
CA CYS A 79 -1.16 11.60 -2.51
C CYS A 79 -1.35 13.11 -2.28
N ARG A 80 -2.49 13.52 -1.71
CA ARG A 80 -2.77 14.94 -1.38
C ARG A 80 -1.75 15.58 -0.44
N ARG A 81 -0.99 14.79 0.32
CA ARG A 81 0.09 15.30 1.17
C ARG A 81 1.20 16.01 0.37
N ASN A 82 1.34 15.71 -0.94
CA ASN A 82 2.23 16.45 -1.86
C ASN A 82 1.92 17.96 -1.94
N GLN A 83 0.70 18.37 -1.58
CA GLN A 83 0.31 19.79 -1.54
C GLN A 83 0.83 20.50 -0.28
N VAL A 84 1.26 19.76 0.74
CA VAL A 84 1.71 20.27 2.05
C VAL A 84 3.23 20.12 2.20
N ASP A 85 3.72 18.89 2.01
CA ASP A 85 5.13 18.52 2.07
C ASP A 85 5.42 17.31 1.15
N LYS A 86 5.94 16.20 1.67
CA LYS A 86 6.25 14.98 0.91
C LYS A 86 5.10 13.97 1.02
N PRO A 87 4.90 13.06 0.05
CA PRO A 87 3.81 12.10 0.14
C PRO A 87 4.05 11.11 1.29
N ILE A 88 3.01 10.36 1.63
CA ILE A 88 3.13 9.23 2.55
C ILE A 88 3.94 8.13 1.85
N ALA A 89 4.88 7.51 2.56
CA ALA A 89 5.67 6.36 2.07
C ALA A 89 4.85 5.06 2.02
N ILE A 90 3.75 5.08 1.26
CA ILE A 90 2.73 4.03 1.20
C ILE A 90 3.31 2.64 0.89
N ARG A 91 4.28 2.54 -0.04
CA ARG A 91 4.89 1.25 -0.39
C ARG A 91 5.82 0.75 0.73
N SER A 92 6.56 1.63 1.38
CA SER A 92 7.42 1.27 2.53
C SER A 92 6.59 0.87 3.75
N LEU A 93 5.47 1.54 4.01
CA LEU A 93 4.50 1.15 5.05
C LEU A 93 3.84 -0.21 4.74
N LYS A 94 3.53 -0.48 3.47
CA LYS A 94 3.04 -1.80 3.03
C LYS A 94 4.09 -2.87 3.31
N ARG A 95 5.36 -2.61 2.99
CA ARG A 95 6.47 -3.54 3.26
C ARG A 95 6.61 -3.82 4.75
N PHE A 96 6.55 -2.78 5.59
CA PHE A 96 6.51 -2.94 7.03
C PHE A 96 5.38 -3.85 7.49
N ALA A 97 4.14 -3.60 7.03
CA ALA A 97 3.00 -4.42 7.42
C ALA A 97 3.07 -5.87 6.94
N VAL A 98 3.63 -6.12 5.76
CA VAL A 98 3.86 -7.46 5.20
C VAL A 98 4.88 -8.24 6.03
N GLU A 99 6.02 -7.64 6.31
CA GLU A 99 7.14 -8.31 6.98
C GLU A 99 6.83 -8.55 8.47
N PHE A 100 6.29 -7.56 9.18
CA PHE A 100 5.95 -7.69 10.61
C PHE A 100 4.59 -8.34 10.88
N GLY A 101 3.66 -8.28 9.91
CA GLY A 101 2.35 -8.94 10.03
C GLY A 101 2.39 -10.45 9.76
N GLY A 102 3.51 -10.98 9.28
CA GLY A 102 3.68 -12.41 9.02
C GLY A 102 2.99 -12.91 7.75
N ASP A 103 3.00 -12.13 6.65
CA ASP A 103 2.34 -12.48 5.37
C ASP A 103 2.71 -13.89 4.86
N ARG A 104 3.96 -14.29 5.07
CA ARG A 104 4.49 -15.60 4.64
C ARG A 104 3.89 -16.78 5.41
N MET A 105 3.27 -16.53 6.56
CA MET A 105 2.58 -17.54 7.37
C MET A 105 1.07 -17.61 7.07
N VAL A 106 0.56 -16.74 6.19
CA VAL A 106 -0.86 -16.72 5.84
C VAL A 106 -1.16 -17.74 4.76
N TYR A 107 -1.88 -18.79 5.14
CA TYR A 107 -2.37 -19.79 4.21
C TYR A 107 -3.65 -19.33 3.51
N ALA A 108 -3.77 -19.64 2.22
CA ALA A 108 -5.00 -19.44 1.47
C ALA A 108 -5.61 -20.79 1.13
N THR A 109 -6.89 -20.96 1.45
CA THR A 109 -7.67 -22.13 1.05
C THR A 109 -8.67 -21.75 -0.04
N ALA A 110 -9.01 -22.72 -0.87
CA ALA A 110 -10.03 -22.59 -1.89
C ALA A 110 -10.69 -23.95 -2.10
N GLU A 111 -12.02 -23.96 -2.19
CA GLU A 111 -12.77 -25.18 -2.51
C GLU A 111 -12.88 -25.34 -4.03
N THR A 112 -13.26 -26.53 -4.48
CA THR A 112 -13.59 -26.76 -5.90
C THR A 112 -15.09 -26.95 -6.00
N THR A 113 -15.78 -25.97 -6.57
CA THR A 113 -17.24 -25.95 -6.72
C THR A 113 -17.68 -26.04 -8.18
N HIS A 114 -16.75 -25.86 -9.11
CA HIS A 114 -16.95 -25.97 -10.56
C HIS A 114 -16.19 -27.16 -11.15
N SER A 115 -16.68 -27.67 -12.27
CA SER A 115 -16.05 -28.81 -12.98
C SER A 115 -15.20 -28.36 -14.18
N GLU A 116 -15.48 -27.16 -14.68
CA GLU A 116 -14.87 -26.54 -15.84
C GLU A 116 -13.42 -26.15 -15.55
N LYS A 117 -12.48 -26.76 -16.28
CA LYS A 117 -11.04 -26.48 -16.10
C LYS A 117 -10.62 -25.23 -16.86
N VAL A 118 -9.75 -24.42 -16.26
CA VAL A 118 -9.15 -23.23 -16.89
C VAL A 118 -7.65 -23.38 -17.02
N ALA A 119 -7.11 -23.11 -18.22
CA ALA A 119 -5.68 -23.05 -18.48
C ALA A 119 -5.17 -21.61 -18.39
N VAL A 120 -4.06 -21.40 -17.70
CA VAL A 120 -3.35 -20.11 -17.65
C VAL A 120 -1.98 -20.31 -18.32
N VAL A 121 -1.73 -19.60 -19.42
CA VAL A 121 -0.51 -19.72 -20.22
C VAL A 121 0.44 -18.58 -19.87
N GLY A 122 1.47 -18.89 -19.08
CA GLY A 122 2.42 -17.95 -18.49
C GLY A 122 2.17 -17.70 -17.01
N SER A 123 3.23 -17.71 -16.20
CA SER A 123 3.15 -17.56 -14.75
C SER A 123 3.64 -16.19 -14.23
N GLY A 124 3.60 -15.16 -15.06
CA GLY A 124 3.85 -13.79 -14.64
C GLY A 124 2.77 -13.27 -13.67
N PRO A 125 2.88 -12.00 -13.20
CA PRO A 125 1.93 -11.45 -12.22
C PRO A 125 0.46 -11.59 -12.64
N ALA A 126 0.14 -11.32 -13.90
CA ALA A 126 -1.22 -11.47 -14.42
C ALA A 126 -1.73 -12.93 -14.37
N GLY A 127 -0.88 -13.90 -14.71
CA GLY A 127 -1.22 -15.33 -14.64
C GLY A 127 -1.42 -15.82 -13.22
N MET A 128 -0.50 -15.47 -12.32
CA MET A 128 -0.62 -15.77 -10.89
C MET A 128 -1.90 -15.19 -10.28
N ALA A 129 -2.22 -13.92 -10.59
CA ALA A 129 -3.44 -13.29 -10.14
C ALA A 129 -4.70 -13.93 -10.71
N CYS A 130 -4.74 -14.20 -12.01
CA CYS A 130 -5.86 -14.88 -12.64
C CYS A 130 -6.11 -16.25 -11.99
N ALA A 131 -5.06 -17.05 -11.79
CA ALA A 131 -5.17 -18.36 -11.15
C ALA A 131 -5.65 -18.27 -9.70
N TYR A 132 -5.13 -17.33 -8.91
CA TYR A 132 -5.57 -17.10 -7.54
C TYR A 132 -7.08 -16.82 -7.47
N TYR A 133 -7.56 -15.86 -8.26
CA TYR A 133 -8.96 -15.45 -8.21
C TYR A 133 -9.89 -16.52 -8.79
N LEU A 134 -9.51 -17.23 -9.85
CA LEU A 134 -10.29 -18.36 -10.38
C LEU A 134 -10.38 -19.51 -9.37
N ARG A 135 -9.30 -19.79 -8.63
CA ARG A 135 -9.37 -20.75 -7.52
C ARG A 135 -10.32 -20.30 -6.43
N LYS A 136 -10.29 -19.01 -6.04
CA LYS A 136 -11.25 -18.45 -5.07
C LYS A 136 -12.70 -18.53 -5.54
N LEU A 137 -12.94 -18.48 -6.85
CA LEU A 137 -14.26 -18.68 -7.47
C LEU A 137 -14.64 -20.16 -7.59
N GLY A 138 -13.71 -21.10 -7.33
CA GLY A 138 -14.00 -22.52 -7.24
C GLY A 138 -13.69 -23.34 -8.48
N TYR A 139 -13.01 -22.77 -9.49
CA TYR A 139 -12.59 -23.49 -10.70
C TYR A 139 -11.30 -24.29 -10.48
N PRO A 140 -11.14 -25.47 -11.09
CA PRO A 140 -9.83 -26.10 -11.28
C PRO A 140 -8.97 -25.28 -12.24
N VAL A 141 -7.75 -24.96 -11.84
CA VAL A 141 -6.84 -24.11 -12.64
C VAL A 141 -5.48 -24.76 -12.79
N THR A 142 -4.95 -24.75 -14.01
CA THR A 142 -3.59 -25.19 -14.32
C THR A 142 -2.80 -24.06 -14.97
N ILE A 143 -1.65 -23.71 -14.38
CA ILE A 143 -0.67 -22.77 -14.96
C ILE A 143 0.35 -23.56 -15.78
N PHE A 144 0.55 -23.15 -17.02
CA PHE A 144 1.60 -23.65 -17.90
C PHE A 144 2.71 -22.61 -18.02
N GLU A 145 3.90 -22.95 -17.52
CA GLU A 145 5.07 -22.08 -17.49
C GLU A 145 6.19 -22.66 -18.37
N ALA A 146 6.75 -21.83 -19.25
CA ALA A 146 7.79 -22.25 -20.17
C ALA A 146 9.16 -22.46 -19.49
N HIS A 147 9.43 -21.76 -18.40
CA HIS A 147 10.66 -21.85 -17.62
C HIS A 147 10.56 -22.87 -16.47
N SER A 148 11.69 -23.12 -15.81
CA SER A 148 11.80 -24.09 -14.71
C SER A 148 11.12 -23.63 -13.41
N HIS A 149 10.82 -22.33 -13.28
CA HIS A 149 10.21 -21.72 -12.10
C HIS A 149 9.16 -20.70 -12.51
N ILE A 150 8.18 -20.47 -11.64
CA ILE A 150 7.14 -19.46 -11.89
C ILE A 150 7.57 -18.03 -11.56
N GLY A 151 6.75 -17.06 -11.97
CA GLY A 151 6.87 -15.64 -11.62
C GLY A 151 7.14 -14.73 -12.82
N GLY A 152 7.41 -15.30 -14.00
CA GLY A 152 7.73 -14.54 -15.21
C GLY A 152 8.83 -13.50 -14.96
N MET A 153 8.64 -12.27 -15.42
CA MET A 153 9.61 -11.17 -15.24
C MET A 153 9.93 -10.83 -13.78
N LEU A 154 9.09 -11.20 -12.80
CA LEU A 154 9.44 -11.04 -11.39
C LEU A 154 10.66 -11.89 -11.02
N ARG A 155 10.74 -13.12 -11.58
CA ARG A 155 11.82 -14.05 -11.30
C ARG A 155 12.98 -13.86 -12.26
N VAL A 156 12.72 -13.73 -13.56
CA VAL A 156 13.78 -13.70 -14.57
C VAL A 156 14.26 -12.29 -14.91
N GLY A 157 13.44 -11.26 -14.73
CA GLY A 157 13.82 -9.88 -15.04
C GLY A 157 14.38 -9.14 -13.83
N ILE A 158 13.59 -9.02 -12.77
CA ILE A 158 13.94 -8.20 -11.60
C ILE A 158 15.07 -8.86 -10.80
N PRO A 159 16.19 -8.17 -10.56
CA PRO A 159 17.31 -8.70 -9.77
C PRO A 159 16.93 -9.06 -8.33
N GLN A 160 17.65 -10.03 -7.76
CA GLN A 160 17.42 -10.52 -6.40
C GLN A 160 17.59 -9.45 -5.31
N TYR A 161 18.47 -8.45 -5.53
CA TYR A 161 18.66 -7.34 -4.59
C TYR A 161 17.45 -6.38 -4.53
N ARG A 162 16.53 -6.46 -5.51
CA ARG A 162 15.26 -5.73 -5.51
C ARG A 162 14.09 -6.61 -5.09
N LEU A 163 14.07 -7.85 -5.57
CA LEU A 163 13.02 -8.82 -5.24
C LEU A 163 13.62 -10.18 -4.83
N PRO A 164 13.65 -10.47 -3.52
CA PRO A 164 14.14 -11.75 -3.01
C PRO A 164 13.41 -12.96 -3.61
N ARG A 165 14.14 -14.06 -3.80
CA ARG A 165 13.58 -15.29 -4.41
C ARG A 165 12.66 -16.06 -3.48
N ASP A 166 12.97 -16.06 -2.19
CA ASP A 166 12.14 -16.63 -1.13
C ASP A 166 10.74 -15.98 -1.05
N VAL A 167 10.62 -14.70 -1.40
CA VAL A 167 9.30 -14.04 -1.55
C VAL A 167 8.48 -14.72 -2.65
N LEU A 168 9.08 -14.99 -3.81
CA LEU A 168 8.39 -15.64 -4.92
C LEU A 168 8.10 -17.12 -4.64
N ASP A 169 9.02 -17.81 -3.98
CA ASP A 169 8.84 -19.21 -3.59
C ASP A 169 7.65 -19.37 -2.61
N ALA A 170 7.49 -18.42 -1.68
CA ALA A 170 6.34 -18.40 -0.77
C ALA A 170 5.00 -18.18 -1.51
N GLU A 171 4.98 -17.36 -2.57
CA GLU A 171 3.79 -17.16 -3.39
C GLU A 171 3.43 -18.41 -4.22
N GLU A 172 4.44 -19.09 -4.76
CA GLU A 172 4.27 -20.38 -5.45
C GLU A 172 3.67 -21.45 -4.53
N GLN A 173 4.21 -21.57 -3.32
CA GLN A 173 3.70 -22.49 -2.31
C GLN A 173 2.24 -22.18 -1.98
N ARG A 174 1.88 -20.89 -1.82
CA ARG A 174 0.51 -20.46 -1.56
C ARG A 174 -0.46 -20.85 -2.68
N LEU A 175 -0.09 -20.65 -3.94
CA LEU A 175 -0.91 -21.05 -5.08
C LEU A 175 -1.11 -22.56 -5.14
N THR A 176 -0.04 -23.32 -4.90
CA THR A 176 -0.09 -24.79 -4.90
C THR A 176 -0.98 -25.32 -3.77
N GLN A 177 -0.90 -24.74 -2.57
CA GLN A 177 -1.77 -25.07 -1.43
C GLN A 177 -3.25 -24.76 -1.68
N MET A 178 -3.55 -23.75 -2.51
CA MET A 178 -4.92 -23.47 -2.96
C MET A 178 -5.44 -24.49 -3.99
N GLY A 179 -4.60 -25.41 -4.47
CA GLY A 179 -4.94 -26.39 -5.49
C GLY A 179 -4.77 -25.88 -6.92
N VAL A 180 -3.93 -24.86 -7.15
CA VAL A 180 -3.46 -24.54 -8.51
C VAL A 180 -2.47 -25.63 -8.93
N GLU A 181 -2.72 -26.27 -10.07
CA GLU A 181 -1.74 -27.15 -10.70
C GLU A 181 -0.73 -26.30 -11.46
N ILE A 182 0.58 -26.53 -11.26
CA ILE A 182 1.63 -25.76 -11.93
C ILE A 182 2.49 -26.73 -12.74
N ARG A 183 2.58 -26.47 -14.05
CA ARG A 183 3.41 -27.23 -15.00
C ARG A 183 4.52 -26.33 -15.53
N THR A 184 5.69 -26.41 -14.90
CA THR A 184 6.92 -25.75 -15.37
C THR A 184 7.54 -26.51 -16.53
N ASN A 185 8.53 -25.91 -17.20
CA ASN A 185 9.19 -26.44 -18.40
C ASN A 185 8.21 -26.86 -19.51
N THR A 186 7.02 -26.26 -19.53
CA THR A 186 5.92 -26.63 -20.41
C THR A 186 5.55 -25.42 -21.25
N ARG A 187 6.31 -25.20 -22.32
CA ARG A 187 6.00 -24.17 -23.31
C ARG A 187 4.78 -24.60 -24.13
N VAL A 188 3.68 -23.85 -24.00
CA VAL A 188 2.50 -24.04 -24.84
C VAL A 188 2.80 -23.55 -26.25
N VAL A 189 2.73 -24.45 -27.23
CA VAL A 189 2.94 -24.15 -28.65
C VAL A 189 1.63 -23.96 -29.41
N SER A 190 0.55 -24.63 -28.99
CA SER A 190 -0.79 -24.51 -29.56
C SER A 190 -1.84 -24.44 -28.46
N LEU A 191 -2.81 -23.53 -28.63
CA LEU A 191 -3.96 -23.43 -27.73
C LEU A 191 -4.98 -24.54 -28.00
N ASP A 192 -5.03 -25.12 -29.19
CA ASP A 192 -5.99 -26.18 -29.53
C ASP A 192 -5.77 -27.43 -28.67
N LEU A 193 -4.49 -27.77 -28.43
CA LEU A 193 -4.11 -28.87 -27.55
C LEU A 193 -4.67 -28.69 -26.13
N LEU A 194 -4.76 -27.46 -25.63
CA LEU A 194 -5.37 -27.20 -24.32
C LEU A 194 -6.88 -27.51 -24.36
N PHE A 195 -7.58 -27.09 -25.40
CA PHE A 195 -9.01 -27.40 -25.53
C PHE A 195 -9.26 -28.90 -25.73
N GLU A 196 -8.40 -29.60 -26.47
CA GLU A 196 -8.41 -31.07 -26.62
C GLU A 196 -8.16 -31.80 -25.29
N MET A 197 -7.32 -31.24 -24.42
CA MET A 197 -7.11 -31.70 -23.03
C MET A 197 -8.30 -31.42 -22.10
N GLY A 198 -9.35 -30.75 -22.59
CA GLY A 198 -10.62 -30.53 -21.89
C GLY A 198 -10.72 -29.20 -21.13
N TYR A 199 -9.76 -28.29 -21.28
CA TYR A 199 -9.88 -26.93 -20.73
C TYR A 199 -11.00 -26.16 -21.45
N LYS A 200 -11.84 -25.45 -20.69
CA LYS A 200 -13.00 -24.70 -21.21
C LYS A 200 -12.69 -23.24 -21.50
N ALA A 201 -11.65 -22.71 -20.86
CA ALA A 201 -11.13 -21.39 -21.14
C ALA A 201 -9.59 -21.38 -21.02
N ALA A 202 -8.95 -20.48 -21.76
CA ALA A 202 -7.51 -20.24 -21.71
C ALA A 202 -7.23 -18.74 -21.51
N PHE A 203 -6.35 -18.41 -20.56
CA PHE A 203 -5.84 -17.05 -20.35
C PHE A 203 -4.38 -16.95 -20.80
N VAL A 204 -4.12 -16.17 -21.84
CA VAL A 204 -2.79 -15.97 -22.43
C VAL A 204 -2.12 -14.74 -21.83
N THR A 205 -1.05 -14.96 -21.09
CA THR A 205 -0.32 -13.93 -20.34
C THR A 205 1.20 -14.15 -20.44
N ILE A 206 1.66 -14.43 -21.65
CA ILE A 206 3.05 -14.78 -21.97
C ILE A 206 4.06 -13.64 -21.81
N GLY A 207 3.60 -12.42 -21.50
CA GLY A 207 4.45 -11.25 -21.26
C GLY A 207 5.19 -10.75 -22.51
N ALA A 208 6.13 -9.82 -22.28
CA ALA A 208 7.00 -9.23 -23.31
C ALA A 208 8.47 -9.64 -23.09
N HIS A 209 8.83 -10.86 -23.47
CA HIS A 209 10.15 -11.43 -23.22
C HIS A 209 11.18 -11.19 -24.34
N GLN A 210 10.74 -10.79 -25.54
CA GLN A 210 11.62 -10.57 -26.68
C GLN A 210 12.17 -9.15 -26.65
N SER A 211 13.49 -9.00 -26.64
CA SER A 211 14.08 -7.66 -26.69
C SER A 211 14.11 -7.08 -28.10
N LEU A 212 13.99 -5.76 -28.16
CA LEU A 212 14.10 -5.00 -29.39
C LEU A 212 15.55 -4.89 -29.83
N ARG A 213 15.77 -4.90 -31.15
CA ARG A 213 17.10 -4.72 -31.77
C ARG A 213 17.32 -3.26 -32.19
N MET A 214 18.55 -2.77 -32.06
CA MET A 214 18.96 -1.44 -32.51
C MET A 214 18.94 -1.34 -34.04
N GLY A 215 19.19 -2.45 -34.74
CA GLY A 215 19.25 -2.49 -36.20
C GLY A 215 20.53 -1.86 -36.76
N ILE A 216 21.64 -1.98 -36.02
CA ILE A 216 22.94 -1.42 -36.41
C ILE A 216 23.92 -2.53 -36.82
N GLU A 217 24.92 -2.17 -37.62
CA GLU A 217 25.97 -3.10 -38.03
C GLU A 217 26.75 -3.63 -36.83
N GLY A 218 26.92 -4.95 -36.76
CA GLY A 218 27.70 -5.62 -35.71
C GLY A 218 26.96 -5.90 -34.40
N GLU A 219 25.64 -5.73 -34.36
CA GLU A 219 24.80 -6.08 -33.21
C GLU A 219 24.77 -7.59 -32.89
N ASP A 220 25.15 -8.45 -33.84
CA ASP A 220 25.27 -9.91 -33.66
C ASP A 220 26.68 -10.36 -33.20
N ASN A 221 27.62 -9.43 -32.95
CA ASN A 221 28.98 -9.80 -32.55
C ASN A 221 29.00 -10.51 -31.18
N PRO A 222 29.86 -11.53 -30.98
CA PRO A 222 30.09 -12.11 -29.66
C PRO A 222 30.54 -11.05 -28.65
N GLY A 223 29.85 -10.99 -27.51
CA GLY A 223 30.02 -9.96 -26.47
C GLY A 223 28.94 -8.88 -26.49
N VAL A 224 28.07 -8.84 -27.51
CA VAL A 224 26.83 -8.06 -27.48
C VAL A 224 25.74 -8.94 -26.86
N LEU A 225 25.25 -8.55 -25.69
CA LEU A 225 24.24 -9.27 -24.94
C LEU A 225 22.92 -8.53 -24.99
N ASP A 226 21.84 -9.31 -25.01
CA ASP A 226 20.51 -8.81 -24.74
C ASP A 226 20.31 -8.61 -23.23
N GLY A 227 19.83 -7.44 -22.80
CA GLY A 227 19.65 -7.10 -21.39
C GLY A 227 18.63 -7.97 -20.66
N ALA A 228 17.52 -8.33 -21.32
CA ALA A 228 16.53 -9.23 -20.71
C ALA A 228 17.09 -10.65 -20.54
N THR A 229 17.82 -11.14 -21.54
CA THR A 229 18.50 -12.43 -21.49
C THR A 229 19.61 -12.44 -20.46
N PHE A 230 20.44 -11.41 -20.41
CA PHE A 230 21.50 -11.26 -19.41
C PHE A 230 20.94 -11.32 -17.99
N LEU A 231 19.91 -10.52 -17.68
CA LEU A 231 19.26 -10.55 -16.37
C LEU A 231 18.63 -11.91 -16.07
N ARG A 232 17.98 -12.53 -17.06
CA ARG A 232 17.40 -13.88 -16.92
C ARG A 232 18.45 -14.91 -16.56
N GLU A 233 19.58 -14.93 -17.28
CA GLU A 233 20.66 -15.87 -17.03
C GLU A 233 21.23 -15.71 -15.62
N VAL A 234 21.51 -14.47 -15.21
CA VAL A 234 22.02 -14.16 -13.87
C VAL A 234 21.02 -14.58 -12.79
N ASN A 235 19.74 -14.27 -13.00
CA ASN A 235 18.68 -14.61 -12.06
C ASN A 235 18.39 -16.12 -11.96
N LEU A 236 18.75 -16.89 -12.98
CA LEU A 236 18.72 -18.36 -12.98
C LEU A 236 20.02 -18.98 -12.47
N GLY A 237 20.96 -18.17 -11.97
CA GLY A 237 22.18 -18.63 -11.31
C GLY A 237 23.40 -18.74 -12.22
N LEU A 238 23.29 -18.36 -13.49
CA LEU A 238 24.45 -18.28 -14.37
C LEU A 238 25.31 -17.06 -14.03
N LYS A 239 26.61 -17.16 -14.28
CA LYS A 239 27.56 -16.05 -14.09
C LYS A 239 28.26 -15.76 -15.42
N PRO A 240 27.65 -14.95 -16.30
CA PRO A 240 28.28 -14.57 -17.55
C PRO A 240 29.62 -13.87 -17.30
N SER A 241 30.64 -14.17 -18.11
CA SER A 241 31.93 -13.49 -18.04
C SER A 241 31.83 -12.13 -18.73
N LEU A 242 31.89 -11.04 -17.97
CA LEU A 242 31.68 -9.68 -18.46
C LEU A 242 32.95 -8.89 -18.81
N GLY A 243 34.12 -9.33 -18.32
CA GLY A 243 35.35 -8.55 -18.41
C GLY A 243 35.36 -7.36 -17.44
N GLU A 244 36.22 -6.37 -17.70
CA GLU A 244 36.40 -5.21 -16.83
C GLU A 244 35.47 -4.05 -17.19
N LYS A 245 35.28 -3.81 -18.50
CA LYS A 245 34.55 -2.65 -19.04
C LYS A 245 33.25 -3.10 -19.69
N VAL A 246 32.13 -2.71 -19.10
CA VAL A 246 30.78 -3.01 -19.62
C VAL A 246 30.07 -1.73 -20.01
N ALA A 247 29.46 -1.70 -21.18
CA ALA A 247 28.51 -0.65 -21.55
C ALA A 247 27.09 -1.21 -21.63
N VAL A 248 26.09 -0.43 -21.20
CA VAL A 248 24.67 -0.75 -21.30
C VAL A 248 23.97 0.31 -22.14
N VAL A 249 23.20 -0.08 -23.14
CA VAL A 249 22.49 0.84 -24.03
C VAL A 249 21.02 0.89 -23.62
N GLY A 250 20.56 2.03 -23.10
CA GLY A 250 19.18 2.18 -22.65
C GLY A 250 19.03 3.22 -21.55
N GLY A 251 17.79 3.44 -21.11
CA GLY A 251 17.50 4.36 -20.00
C GLY A 251 16.29 3.97 -19.16
N GLY A 252 15.74 2.76 -19.36
CA GLY A 252 14.66 2.23 -18.52
C GLY A 252 15.20 1.39 -17.37
N ASN A 253 14.29 0.88 -16.53
CA ASN A 253 14.65 0.07 -15.37
C ASN A 253 15.52 -1.15 -15.72
N VAL A 254 15.28 -1.79 -16.88
CA VAL A 254 16.12 -2.90 -17.37
C VAL A 254 17.58 -2.47 -17.57
N ALA A 255 17.82 -1.25 -18.04
CA ALA A 255 19.18 -0.74 -18.23
C ALA A 255 19.88 -0.48 -16.89
N ILE A 256 19.15 0.09 -15.92
CA ILE A 256 19.66 0.31 -14.55
C ILE A 256 19.96 -1.03 -13.87
N ASP A 257 19.01 -1.96 -13.92
CA ASP A 257 19.17 -3.29 -13.32
C ASP A 257 20.33 -4.07 -13.96
N ALA A 258 20.48 -4.01 -15.29
CA ALA A 258 21.60 -4.64 -15.99
C ALA A 258 22.95 -4.01 -15.58
N ALA A 259 23.03 -2.68 -15.47
CA ALA A 259 24.25 -1.98 -15.07
C ALA A 259 24.66 -2.33 -13.63
N ARG A 260 23.72 -2.25 -12.69
CA ARG A 260 23.93 -2.57 -11.27
C ARG A 260 24.26 -4.05 -11.05
N THR A 261 23.68 -4.94 -11.87
CA THR A 261 24.01 -6.37 -11.88
C THR A 261 25.41 -6.63 -12.43
N ALA A 262 25.84 -5.92 -13.48
CA ALA A 262 27.19 -6.04 -14.02
C ALA A 262 28.27 -5.65 -12.99
N LEU A 263 28.04 -4.59 -12.20
CA LEU A 263 28.92 -4.24 -11.07
C LEU A 263 29.04 -5.39 -10.07
N ARG A 264 27.92 -5.99 -9.67
CA ARG A 264 27.87 -7.12 -8.71
C ARG A 264 28.52 -8.40 -9.23
N LEU A 265 28.67 -8.54 -10.54
CA LEU A 265 29.40 -9.63 -11.17
C LEU A 265 30.90 -9.34 -11.34
N GLY A 266 31.38 -8.20 -10.86
CA GLY A 266 32.81 -7.86 -10.79
C GLY A 266 33.32 -6.95 -11.92
N ALA A 267 32.43 -6.34 -12.72
CA ALA A 267 32.85 -5.33 -13.69
C ALA A 267 33.41 -4.09 -12.94
N SER A 268 34.61 -3.64 -13.32
CA SER A 268 35.29 -2.51 -12.67
C SER A 268 34.83 -1.15 -13.20
N LYS A 269 34.37 -1.10 -14.46
CA LYS A 269 33.80 0.10 -15.06
C LYS A 269 32.54 -0.23 -15.83
N VAL A 270 31.40 0.33 -15.37
CA VAL A 270 30.11 0.18 -16.02
C VAL A 270 29.60 1.55 -16.47
N SER A 271 29.23 1.66 -17.74
CA SER A 271 28.68 2.89 -18.32
C SER A 271 27.33 2.65 -18.97
N ILE A 272 26.37 3.54 -18.77
CA ILE A 272 25.08 3.56 -19.47
C ILE A 272 25.13 4.58 -20.60
N LEU A 273 24.87 4.15 -21.84
CA LEU A 273 24.73 5.00 -23.01
C LEU A 273 23.25 5.31 -23.23
N TYR A 274 22.86 6.56 -23.01
CA TYR A 274 21.47 6.99 -23.17
C TYR A 274 21.31 8.09 -24.22
N ARG A 275 20.40 7.87 -25.17
CA ARG A 275 20.18 8.76 -26.31
C ARG A 275 19.47 10.08 -25.99
N ARG A 276 18.93 10.25 -24.77
CA ARG A 276 18.26 11.48 -24.31
C ARG A 276 18.94 12.05 -23.06
N SER A 277 18.36 13.08 -22.45
CA SER A 277 18.85 13.66 -21.20
C SER A 277 18.28 12.93 -19.98
N ARG A 278 18.75 13.31 -18.78
CA ARG A 278 18.24 12.79 -17.50
C ARG A 278 16.72 13.01 -17.36
N THR A 279 16.20 14.14 -17.81
CA THR A 279 14.78 14.50 -17.67
C THR A 279 13.84 13.56 -18.44
N GLU A 280 14.27 13.04 -19.60
CA GLU A 280 13.48 12.08 -20.37
C GLU A 280 13.79 10.61 -20.02
N MET A 281 14.61 10.34 -18.99
CA MET A 281 14.94 8.98 -18.59
C MET A 281 13.72 8.31 -17.93
N PRO A 282 13.22 7.18 -18.45
CA PRO A 282 12.04 6.51 -17.91
C PRO A 282 12.30 5.65 -16.67
N ALA A 283 13.55 5.44 -16.27
CA ALA A 283 13.88 4.70 -15.06
C ALA A 283 13.46 5.49 -13.80
N ASP A 284 13.19 4.76 -12.72
CA ASP A 284 12.90 5.35 -11.41
C ASP A 284 14.06 6.26 -10.96
N PRO A 285 13.82 7.54 -10.62
CA PRO A 285 14.86 8.47 -10.21
C PRO A 285 15.72 7.97 -9.04
N LEU A 286 15.13 7.28 -8.07
CA LEU A 286 15.84 6.75 -6.90
C LEU A 286 16.79 5.62 -7.31
N GLU A 287 16.36 4.75 -8.23
CA GLU A 287 17.20 3.68 -8.78
C GLU A 287 18.37 4.24 -9.60
N VAL A 288 18.13 5.34 -10.33
CA VAL A 288 19.19 6.07 -11.06
C VAL A 288 20.21 6.67 -10.10
N GLU A 289 19.75 7.28 -9.00
CA GLU A 289 20.63 7.83 -7.95
C GLU A 289 21.46 6.74 -7.27
N GLN A 290 20.84 5.62 -6.89
CA GLN A 290 21.56 4.48 -6.32
C GLN A 290 22.59 3.88 -7.30
N ALA A 291 22.30 3.85 -8.60
CA ALA A 291 23.25 3.38 -9.60
C ALA A 291 24.49 4.30 -9.69
N LEU A 292 24.28 5.62 -9.63
CA LEU A 292 25.36 6.61 -9.62
C LEU A 292 26.21 6.50 -8.35
N GLU A 293 25.58 6.32 -7.18
CA GLU A 293 26.25 6.07 -5.89
C GLU A 293 27.09 4.78 -5.90
N GLU A 294 26.63 3.74 -6.60
CA GLU A 294 27.37 2.48 -6.79
C GLU A 294 28.51 2.59 -7.83
N GLY A 295 28.67 3.75 -8.49
CA GLY A 295 29.76 4.02 -9.44
C GLY A 295 29.42 3.78 -10.91
N VAL A 296 28.14 3.59 -11.27
CA VAL A 296 27.71 3.53 -12.68
C VAL A 296 27.85 4.92 -13.32
N GLU A 297 28.53 5.00 -14.46
CA GLU A 297 28.66 6.25 -15.22
C GLU A 297 27.50 6.36 -16.23
N ILE A 298 26.72 7.45 -16.23
CA ILE A 298 25.64 7.65 -17.22
C ILE A 298 26.06 8.71 -18.24
N ILE A 299 26.13 8.30 -19.51
CA ILE A 299 26.53 9.12 -20.64
C ILE A 299 25.29 9.47 -21.44
N PHE A 300 24.79 10.69 -21.20
CA PHE A 300 23.62 11.23 -21.88
C PHE A 300 23.91 11.71 -23.29
N LEU A 301 22.84 11.82 -24.09
CA LEU A 301 22.87 12.31 -25.47
C LEU A 301 23.85 11.54 -26.36
N VAL A 302 23.88 10.22 -26.22
CA VAL A 302 24.73 9.32 -27.00
C VAL A 302 23.93 8.12 -27.48
N ALA A 303 24.10 7.72 -28.74
CA ALA A 303 23.63 6.41 -29.19
C ALA A 303 24.68 5.67 -30.04
N PRO A 304 24.78 4.34 -29.89
CA PRO A 304 25.55 3.49 -30.79
C PRO A 304 25.01 3.54 -32.23
N VAL A 305 25.91 3.52 -33.21
CA VAL A 305 25.58 3.46 -34.65
C VAL A 305 26.28 2.32 -35.38
N LYS A 306 27.38 1.78 -34.82
CA LYS A 306 28.11 0.64 -35.37
C LYS A 306 28.93 -0.06 -34.28
N ILE A 307 29.01 -1.38 -34.35
CA ILE A 307 29.82 -2.19 -33.43
C ILE A 307 30.82 -3.00 -34.26
N THR A 308 32.08 -3.02 -33.84
CA THR A 308 33.11 -3.86 -34.45
C THR A 308 33.85 -4.65 -33.38
N ARG A 309 34.29 -5.86 -33.71
CA ARG A 309 35.05 -6.72 -32.80
C ARG A 309 36.52 -6.75 -33.23
N LYS A 310 37.42 -6.37 -32.31
CA LYS A 310 38.86 -6.44 -32.52
C LYS A 310 39.38 -7.88 -32.38
N ARG A 311 40.60 -8.12 -32.86
CA ARG A 311 41.28 -9.44 -32.77
C ARG A 311 41.56 -9.88 -31.33
N ASP A 312 41.72 -8.94 -30.40
CA ASP A 312 41.90 -9.18 -28.97
C ASP A 312 40.59 -9.56 -28.24
N GLY A 313 39.49 -9.65 -28.99
CA GLY A 313 38.17 -10.01 -28.47
C GLY A 313 37.33 -8.84 -27.96
N LYS A 314 37.90 -7.63 -27.88
CA LYS A 314 37.21 -6.44 -27.38
C LYS A 314 36.28 -5.84 -28.43
N LEU A 315 35.19 -5.23 -27.96
CA LEU A 315 34.24 -4.52 -28.80
C LEU A 315 34.62 -3.04 -28.89
N VAL A 316 34.50 -2.49 -30.09
CA VAL A 316 34.57 -1.05 -30.35
C VAL A 316 33.18 -0.60 -30.81
N VAL A 317 32.54 0.21 -29.97
CA VAL A 317 31.22 0.77 -30.19
C VAL A 317 31.39 2.18 -30.72
N THR A 318 31.11 2.39 -32.00
CA THR A 318 31.03 3.73 -32.58
C THR A 318 29.70 4.34 -32.18
N CYS A 319 29.77 5.49 -31.51
CA CYS A 319 28.62 6.25 -31.04
C CYS A 319 28.57 7.62 -31.70
N VAL A 320 27.39 8.22 -31.72
CA VAL A 320 27.15 9.59 -32.19
C VAL A 320 26.55 10.43 -31.07
N ARG A 321 26.87 11.73 -31.02
CA ARG A 321 26.20 12.67 -30.11
C ARG A 321 24.79 12.97 -30.60
N MET A 322 23.88 13.15 -29.65
CA MET A 322 22.48 13.48 -29.89
C MET A 322 22.18 14.91 -29.46
N LYS A 323 21.21 15.54 -30.13
CA LYS A 323 20.50 16.72 -29.62
C LYS A 323 19.02 16.38 -29.44
N LEU A 324 18.36 17.09 -28.53
CA LEU A 324 16.92 16.92 -28.32
C LEU A 324 16.14 17.77 -29.33
N GLY A 325 15.27 17.13 -30.09
CA GLY A 325 14.29 17.76 -30.97
C GLY A 325 12.96 18.02 -30.25
N GLU A 326 11.88 18.08 -31.02
CA GLU A 326 10.53 18.26 -30.49
C GLU A 326 10.05 17.03 -29.70
N PRO A 327 9.15 17.20 -28.72
CA PRO A 327 8.45 16.12 -28.05
C PRO A 327 7.74 15.17 -29.04
N ASP A 328 7.83 13.86 -28.78
CA ASP A 328 7.01 12.85 -29.43
C ASP A 328 5.59 12.78 -28.82
N ALA A 329 4.74 11.89 -29.32
CA ALA A 329 3.37 11.70 -28.83
C ALA A 329 3.30 11.27 -27.34
N SER A 330 4.40 10.77 -26.77
CA SER A 330 4.51 10.48 -25.33
C SER A 330 5.00 11.67 -24.50
N GLY A 331 5.18 12.84 -25.11
CA GLY A 331 5.76 14.03 -24.48
C GLY A 331 7.29 14.00 -24.37
N ARG A 332 7.96 12.93 -24.80
CA ARG A 332 9.41 12.79 -24.67
C ARG A 332 10.11 13.38 -25.88
N ARG A 333 11.14 14.20 -25.66
CA ARG A 333 11.90 14.80 -26.76
C ARG A 333 12.56 13.75 -27.65
N GLN A 334 12.44 13.94 -28.97
CA GLN A 334 13.04 13.05 -29.94
C GLN A 334 14.57 13.23 -30.00
N PRO A 335 15.36 12.15 -29.95
CA PRO A 335 16.80 12.25 -30.11
C PRO A 335 17.15 12.40 -31.60
N ILE A 336 17.94 13.42 -31.95
CA ILE A 336 18.39 13.71 -33.31
C ILE A 336 19.93 13.60 -33.36
N PRO A 337 20.50 12.76 -34.25
CA PRO A 337 21.96 12.62 -34.35
C PRO A 337 22.63 13.89 -34.88
N ILE A 338 23.77 14.24 -34.27
CA ILE A 338 24.63 15.34 -34.71
C ILE A 338 25.65 14.76 -35.70
N LYS A 339 25.58 15.18 -36.97
CA LYS A 339 26.51 14.73 -38.02
C LYS A 339 27.96 15.10 -37.68
N GLY A 340 28.93 14.21 -37.92
CA GLY A 340 30.34 14.48 -37.69
C GLY A 340 30.77 14.42 -36.22
N SER A 341 29.90 13.92 -35.34
CA SER A 341 30.16 13.80 -33.89
C SER A 341 30.49 12.37 -33.47
N GLU A 342 30.90 11.52 -34.42
CA GLU A 342 31.21 10.13 -34.19
C GLU A 342 32.45 9.97 -33.31
N PHE A 343 32.36 9.09 -32.31
CA PHE A 343 33.49 8.70 -31.47
C PHE A 343 33.41 7.22 -31.12
N GLN A 344 34.55 6.64 -30.74
CA GLN A 344 34.65 5.21 -30.44
C GLN A 344 34.76 4.97 -28.94
N TRP A 345 34.10 3.93 -28.47
CA TRP A 345 34.17 3.45 -27.09
C TRP A 345 34.61 1.98 -27.08
N GLN A 346 35.63 1.64 -26.31
CA GLN A 346 36.12 0.26 -26.21
C GLN A 346 35.59 -0.40 -24.93
N VAL A 347 34.89 -1.52 -25.10
CA VAL A 347 34.32 -2.34 -24.01
C VAL A 347 34.61 -3.82 -24.23
N ASP A 348 34.53 -4.60 -23.15
CA ASP A 348 34.61 -6.05 -23.22
C ASP A 348 33.22 -6.64 -23.56
N VAL A 349 32.16 -6.08 -22.96
CA VAL A 349 30.76 -6.47 -23.20
C VAL A 349 29.87 -5.24 -23.43
N LEU A 350 28.92 -5.37 -24.35
CA LEU A 350 27.85 -4.39 -24.59
C LEU A 350 26.49 -5.05 -24.31
N ILE A 351 25.71 -4.51 -23.37
CA ILE A 351 24.38 -4.99 -23.03
C ILE A 351 23.33 -4.06 -23.65
N THR A 352 22.35 -4.60 -24.34
CA THR A 352 21.30 -3.82 -25.03
C THR A 352 19.99 -3.89 -24.25
N ALA A 353 19.44 -2.74 -23.85
CA ALA A 353 18.25 -2.63 -23.00
C ALA A 353 17.31 -1.52 -23.52
N ILE A 354 16.93 -1.64 -24.80
CA ILE A 354 16.19 -0.60 -25.54
C ILE A 354 14.68 -0.85 -25.65
N GLY A 355 14.16 -1.88 -24.99
CA GLY A 355 12.74 -2.22 -24.93
C GLY A 355 12.48 -3.70 -25.20
N GLN A 356 11.23 -4.12 -24.97
CA GLN A 356 10.79 -5.50 -25.11
C GLN A 356 9.43 -5.57 -25.82
N ALA A 357 9.13 -6.71 -26.42
CA ALA A 357 7.89 -7.01 -27.11
C ALA A 357 7.40 -8.44 -26.78
N PRO A 358 6.08 -8.70 -26.89
CA PRO A 358 5.54 -10.05 -26.83
C PRO A 358 5.94 -10.89 -28.04
N GLU A 359 6.17 -12.17 -27.81
CA GLU A 359 6.42 -13.17 -28.85
C GLU A 359 5.31 -14.22 -28.80
N THR A 360 4.25 -13.99 -29.57
CA THR A 360 3.08 -14.89 -29.61
C THR A 360 3.31 -16.01 -30.63
N PRO A 361 3.23 -17.30 -30.24
CA PRO A 361 3.36 -18.40 -31.20
C PRO A 361 2.31 -18.32 -32.32
N GLY A 362 2.73 -18.56 -33.57
CA GLY A 362 1.83 -18.48 -34.73
C GLY A 362 0.62 -19.41 -34.64
N ASP A 363 0.81 -20.61 -34.10
CA ASP A 363 -0.24 -21.62 -33.92
C ASP A 363 -1.31 -21.23 -32.87
N PHE A 364 -1.07 -20.18 -32.09
CA PHE A 364 -2.13 -19.62 -31.23
C PHE A 364 -3.26 -19.01 -32.07
N ARG A 365 -2.96 -18.57 -33.30
CA ARG A 365 -3.93 -17.97 -34.25
C ARG A 365 -4.66 -16.76 -33.65
N LEU A 366 -3.92 -15.92 -32.93
CA LEU A 366 -4.40 -14.68 -32.31
C LEU A 366 -4.05 -13.47 -33.17
N ARG A 367 -4.94 -12.48 -33.21
CA ARG A 367 -4.66 -11.19 -33.85
C ARG A 367 -3.67 -10.39 -33.01
N THR A 368 -2.60 -9.92 -33.65
CA THR A 368 -1.61 -9.04 -33.04
C THR A 368 -1.66 -7.64 -33.65
N GLY A 369 -1.37 -6.63 -32.83
CA GLY A 369 -1.37 -5.22 -33.19
C GLY A 369 0.03 -4.60 -33.16
N ARG A 370 0.06 -3.29 -32.94
CA ARG A 370 1.30 -2.51 -32.85
C ARG A 370 2.20 -3.04 -31.73
N GLY A 371 3.49 -3.23 -32.01
CA GLY A 371 4.44 -3.71 -31.02
C GLY A 371 4.28 -5.20 -30.66
N SER A 372 3.67 -5.98 -31.55
CA SER A 372 3.43 -7.41 -31.38
C SER A 372 2.49 -7.77 -30.21
N THR A 373 1.68 -6.82 -29.76
CA THR A 373 0.71 -7.06 -28.66
C THR A 373 -0.53 -7.79 -29.15
N ILE A 374 -1.10 -8.65 -28.30
CA ILE A 374 -2.33 -9.39 -28.59
C ILE A 374 -3.53 -8.43 -28.52
N GLN A 375 -4.40 -8.48 -29.51
CA GLN A 375 -5.64 -7.71 -29.53
C GLN A 375 -6.73 -8.42 -28.73
N VAL A 376 -7.37 -7.68 -27.82
CA VAL A 376 -8.53 -8.13 -27.04
C VAL A 376 -9.62 -7.07 -27.08
N ASP A 377 -10.85 -7.50 -26.84
CA ASP A 377 -11.92 -6.58 -26.49
C ASP A 377 -11.65 -5.96 -25.10
N PRO A 378 -11.69 -4.63 -24.94
CA PRO A 378 -11.24 -3.96 -23.71
C PRO A 378 -12.17 -4.17 -22.51
N VAL A 379 -13.42 -4.62 -22.73
CA VAL A 379 -14.42 -4.83 -21.67
C VAL A 379 -14.40 -6.28 -21.20
N THR A 380 -14.41 -7.21 -22.15
CA THR A 380 -14.52 -8.65 -21.93
C THR A 380 -13.16 -9.36 -21.84
N LEU A 381 -12.09 -8.73 -22.34
CA LEU A 381 -10.75 -9.30 -22.52
C LEU A 381 -10.68 -10.52 -23.46
N THR A 382 -11.75 -10.80 -24.21
CA THR A 382 -11.74 -11.90 -25.18
C THR A 382 -10.90 -11.54 -26.40
N THR A 383 -10.21 -12.54 -26.94
CA THR A 383 -9.49 -12.44 -28.21
C THR A 383 -10.45 -12.71 -29.40
N ASN A 384 -9.90 -12.84 -30.61
CA ASN A 384 -10.64 -13.32 -31.78
C ASN A 384 -11.06 -14.81 -31.70
N ARG A 385 -10.70 -15.53 -30.63
CA ARG A 385 -11.04 -16.95 -30.44
C ARG A 385 -11.99 -17.12 -29.25
N PRO A 386 -13.12 -17.83 -29.40
CA PRO A 386 -14.01 -18.15 -28.29
C PRO A 386 -13.28 -18.89 -27.16
N GLY A 387 -13.56 -18.50 -25.90
CA GLY A 387 -12.94 -19.10 -24.72
C GLY A 387 -11.46 -18.74 -24.50
N VAL A 388 -10.87 -17.87 -25.33
CA VAL A 388 -9.48 -17.41 -25.18
C VAL A 388 -9.47 -15.94 -24.78
N PHE A 389 -8.84 -15.67 -23.64
CA PHE A 389 -8.63 -14.35 -23.06
C PHE A 389 -7.13 -14.03 -23.07
N ALA A 390 -6.76 -12.75 -23.04
CA ALA A 390 -5.37 -12.36 -22.89
C ALA A 390 -5.22 -11.11 -21.99
N GLY A 391 -4.06 -10.96 -21.36
CA GLY A 391 -3.80 -9.84 -20.46
C GLY A 391 -2.33 -9.69 -20.06
N GLY A 392 -2.07 -8.66 -19.25
CA GLY A 392 -0.72 -8.24 -18.88
C GLY A 392 0.07 -7.69 -20.06
N ASP A 393 1.40 -7.73 -19.97
CA ASP A 393 2.31 -7.14 -20.95
C ASP A 393 2.15 -7.72 -22.38
N ALA A 394 1.56 -8.90 -22.51
CA ALA A 394 1.22 -9.49 -23.81
C ALA A 394 0.19 -8.63 -24.59
N VAL A 395 -0.66 -7.86 -23.89
CA VAL A 395 -1.71 -7.02 -24.48
C VAL A 395 -1.32 -5.54 -24.44
N THR A 396 -0.75 -5.07 -23.33
CA THR A 396 -0.42 -3.66 -23.14
C THR A 396 0.97 -3.27 -23.65
N GLY A 397 1.85 -4.25 -23.87
CA GLY A 397 3.29 -4.03 -23.87
C GLY A 397 3.83 -3.88 -22.43
N PRO A 398 5.15 -3.72 -22.26
CA PRO A 398 5.78 -3.60 -20.93
C PRO A 398 5.13 -2.51 -20.08
N ALA A 399 4.62 -2.89 -18.91
CA ALA A 399 3.90 -2.03 -17.98
C ALA A 399 4.43 -2.24 -16.54
N THR A 400 3.58 -2.03 -15.53
CA THR A 400 3.93 -2.25 -14.12
C THR A 400 3.37 -3.57 -13.57
N VAL A 401 4.02 -4.11 -12.53
CA VAL A 401 3.58 -5.32 -11.82
C VAL A 401 2.13 -5.18 -11.34
N THR A 402 1.76 -4.01 -10.81
CA THR A 402 0.41 -3.74 -10.31
C THR A 402 -0.66 -3.74 -11.40
N GLU A 403 -0.35 -3.25 -12.60
CA GLU A 403 -1.27 -3.30 -13.74
C GLU A 403 -1.44 -4.74 -14.24
N ALA A 404 -0.37 -5.54 -14.28
CA ALA A 404 -0.45 -6.95 -14.60
C ALA A 404 -1.32 -7.72 -13.59
N LEU A 405 -1.13 -7.49 -12.27
CA LEU A 405 -1.98 -8.08 -11.23
C LEU A 405 -3.46 -7.68 -11.40
N ALA A 406 -3.73 -6.40 -11.72
CA ALA A 406 -5.08 -5.90 -11.97
C ALA A 406 -5.72 -6.55 -13.21
N ALA A 407 -4.95 -6.71 -14.29
CA ALA A 407 -5.37 -7.42 -15.49
C ALA A 407 -5.72 -8.89 -15.20
N GLY A 408 -4.91 -9.58 -14.38
CA GLY A 408 -5.20 -10.94 -13.95
C GLY A 408 -6.48 -11.06 -13.12
N LYS A 409 -6.70 -10.12 -12.18
CA LYS A 409 -7.94 -10.05 -11.39
C LYS A 409 -9.17 -9.83 -12.28
N LEU A 410 -9.07 -8.93 -13.25
CA LEU A 410 -10.15 -8.66 -14.21
C LEU A 410 -10.40 -9.88 -15.10
N ALA A 411 -9.35 -10.52 -15.61
CA ALA A 411 -9.46 -11.71 -16.45
C ALA A 411 -10.17 -12.86 -15.73
N ALA A 412 -9.87 -13.12 -14.46
CA ALA A 412 -10.58 -14.13 -13.68
C ALA A 412 -12.10 -13.88 -13.63
N SER A 413 -12.50 -12.63 -13.38
CA SER A 413 -13.93 -12.26 -13.39
C SER A 413 -14.57 -12.42 -14.77
N ARG A 414 -13.84 -12.13 -15.85
CA ARG A 414 -14.37 -12.28 -17.23
C ARG A 414 -14.46 -13.71 -17.69
N ILE A 415 -13.52 -14.55 -17.28
CA ILE A 415 -13.57 -15.99 -17.52
C ILE A 415 -14.75 -16.60 -16.76
N ASP A 416 -14.97 -16.21 -15.50
CA ASP A 416 -16.14 -16.64 -14.73
C ASP A 416 -17.45 -16.21 -15.40
N ASP A 417 -17.57 -14.95 -15.81
CA ASP A 417 -18.74 -14.48 -16.57
C ASP A 417 -18.96 -15.34 -17.84
N TYR A 418 -17.90 -15.64 -18.59
CA TYR A 418 -17.99 -16.47 -19.78
C TYR A 418 -18.44 -17.91 -19.50
N LEU A 419 -17.84 -18.56 -18.50
CA LEU A 419 -18.15 -19.95 -18.13
C LEU A 419 -19.54 -20.09 -17.51
N GLN A 420 -20.02 -19.05 -16.83
CA GLN A 420 -21.38 -18.97 -16.28
C GLN A 420 -22.41 -18.42 -17.27
N HIS A 421 -22.02 -18.18 -18.52
CA HIS A 421 -22.88 -17.60 -19.57
C HIS A 421 -23.53 -16.27 -19.18
N ARG A 422 -22.81 -15.44 -18.42
CA ARG A 422 -23.21 -14.09 -18.02
C ARG A 422 -22.57 -13.06 -18.92
N TYR A 423 -23.32 -12.02 -19.25
CA TYR A 423 -22.75 -10.85 -19.91
C TYR A 423 -22.04 -10.00 -18.85
N PRO A 424 -20.81 -9.51 -19.10
CA PRO A 424 -20.12 -8.69 -18.13
C PRO A 424 -20.92 -7.42 -17.88
N GLN A 425 -21.42 -7.29 -16.65
CA GLN A 425 -22.05 -6.07 -16.19
C GLN A 425 -20.93 -5.04 -16.06
N VAL A 426 -20.83 -4.11 -17.01
CA VAL A 426 -20.12 -2.85 -16.78
C VAL A 426 -20.97 -2.11 -15.76
N GLY A 427 -20.76 -2.44 -14.48
CA GLY A 427 -21.63 -1.96 -13.42
C GLY A 427 -21.79 -0.45 -13.53
N LYS A 428 -23.01 0.03 -13.33
CA LYS A 428 -23.23 1.41 -12.86
C LYS A 428 -22.47 1.52 -11.54
N GLN A 429 -21.16 1.78 -11.60
CA GLN A 429 -20.40 2.10 -10.40
C GLN A 429 -21.18 3.21 -9.72
N ALA A 430 -21.49 3.04 -8.43
CA ALA A 430 -21.95 4.16 -7.62
C ALA A 430 -21.01 5.33 -7.95
N ARG A 431 -21.53 6.50 -8.30
CA ARG A 431 -20.69 7.64 -8.73
C ARG A 431 -19.65 7.89 -7.64
N GLU A 432 -18.43 7.40 -7.88
CA GLU A 432 -17.31 7.63 -7.00
C GLU A 432 -16.88 9.08 -7.23
N THR A 433 -16.92 9.87 -6.16
CA THR A 433 -16.40 11.22 -6.13
C THR A 433 -14.97 11.15 -5.63
N LEU A 434 -14.01 11.64 -6.41
CA LEU A 434 -12.63 11.75 -5.97
C LEU A 434 -12.50 12.88 -4.94
N SER A 435 -11.73 12.68 -3.87
CA SER A 435 -11.34 13.82 -3.03
C SER A 435 -10.40 14.72 -3.86
N GLY A 436 -10.88 15.88 -4.30
CA GLY A 436 -10.09 16.88 -5.02
C GLY A 436 -9.00 17.53 -4.16
N ASP A 437 -8.39 18.60 -4.66
CA ASP A 437 -7.30 19.30 -3.98
C ASP A 437 -7.75 20.00 -2.69
N LEU A 438 -6.80 20.22 -1.78
CA LEU A 438 -7.03 21.03 -0.58
C LEU A 438 -7.15 22.51 -0.95
N LEU A 439 -7.94 23.26 -0.18
CA LEU A 439 -7.92 24.72 -0.25
C LEU A 439 -6.56 25.27 0.22
N PRO A 440 -6.03 26.34 -0.39
CA PRO A 440 -4.76 26.95 0.01
C PRO A 440 -4.68 27.29 1.50
N GLU A 441 -5.74 27.85 2.06
CA GLU A 441 -5.82 28.23 3.47
C GLU A 441 -5.78 27.01 4.38
N THR A 442 -6.40 25.89 3.94
CA THR A 442 -6.32 24.61 4.66
C THR A 442 -4.89 24.06 4.63
N ILE A 443 -4.17 24.18 3.51
CA ILE A 443 -2.78 23.71 3.39
C ILE A 443 -1.86 24.40 4.41
N GLU A 444 -2.02 25.72 4.59
CA GLU A 444 -1.22 26.51 5.53
C GLU A 444 -1.42 26.09 6.99
N MET A 445 -2.63 25.63 7.33
CA MET A 445 -2.98 25.15 8.68
C MET A 445 -2.54 23.70 8.95
N ILE A 446 -2.06 22.97 7.94
CA ILE A 446 -1.57 21.61 8.12
C ILE A 446 -0.11 21.65 8.57
N ARG A 447 0.14 21.09 9.76
CA ARG A 447 1.51 20.90 10.26
C ARG A 447 2.38 20.12 9.27
N LYS A 448 3.48 20.74 8.85
CA LYS A 448 4.51 20.12 7.99
C LYS A 448 5.38 19.17 8.82
N VAL A 449 5.64 17.98 8.28
CA VAL A 449 6.43 16.93 8.91
C VAL A 449 7.25 16.24 7.83
N SER A 450 8.57 16.14 8.03
CA SER A 450 9.46 15.46 7.09
C SER A 450 9.08 14.00 6.91
N ARG A 451 9.10 13.52 5.67
CA ARG A 451 8.98 12.09 5.34
C ARG A 451 10.20 11.36 5.88
N LEU A 452 9.96 10.25 6.57
CA LEU A 452 11.03 9.33 6.97
C LEU A 452 11.30 8.40 5.79
N GLU A 453 12.50 8.44 5.22
CA GLU A 453 12.86 7.48 4.16
C GLU A 453 13.30 6.15 4.80
N PRO A 454 12.98 4.98 4.19
CA PRO A 454 13.45 3.71 4.70
C PRO A 454 14.99 3.65 4.68
N PRO A 455 15.65 3.03 5.66
CA PRO A 455 17.09 2.89 5.65
C PRO A 455 17.57 2.10 4.43
N ILE A 456 18.74 2.46 3.91
CA ILE A 456 19.36 1.81 2.75
C ILE A 456 20.77 1.39 3.14
N LEU A 457 21.23 0.23 2.69
CA LEU A 457 22.62 -0.21 2.90
C LEU A 457 23.63 0.80 2.32
N PRO A 458 24.88 0.89 2.78
CA PRO A 458 25.90 1.76 2.16
C PRO A 458 26.29 1.29 0.73
N PRO A 459 26.62 2.20 -0.21
CA PRO A 459 26.93 1.84 -1.60
C PRO A 459 27.98 0.73 -1.78
N GLU A 460 29.02 0.74 -0.94
CA GLU A 460 30.12 -0.25 -0.97
C GLU A 460 29.62 -1.65 -0.64
N THR A 461 28.60 -1.76 0.23
CA THR A 461 27.98 -3.04 0.58
C THR A 461 27.02 -3.49 -0.52
N ARG A 462 26.24 -2.56 -1.10
CA ARG A 462 25.27 -2.87 -2.16
C ARG A 462 25.95 -3.50 -3.39
N ALA A 463 27.11 -2.97 -3.79
CA ALA A 463 27.81 -3.39 -5.00
C ALA A 463 28.40 -4.82 -4.92
N GLY A 464 28.56 -5.38 -3.71
CA GLY A 464 29.25 -6.66 -3.50
C GLY A 464 28.36 -7.89 -3.39
N ASP A 465 27.05 -7.73 -3.15
CA ASP A 465 26.13 -8.86 -3.04
C ASP A 465 24.72 -8.59 -3.61
N PHE A 466 23.88 -9.63 -3.58
CA PHE A 466 22.51 -9.58 -4.08
C PHE A 466 21.47 -9.47 -2.96
N LYS A 467 21.85 -9.00 -1.76
CA LYS A 467 20.89 -8.79 -0.66
C LYS A 467 20.00 -7.58 -0.94
N PRO A 468 18.79 -7.53 -0.35
CA PRO A 468 17.93 -6.36 -0.43
C PRO A 468 18.63 -5.07 -0.03
N VAL A 469 18.66 -4.11 -0.95
CA VAL A 469 19.36 -2.83 -0.76
C VAL A 469 18.64 -1.93 0.25
N GLU A 470 17.32 -1.84 0.13
CA GLU A 470 16.46 -1.10 1.04
C GLU A 470 16.04 -1.99 2.21
N LEU A 471 16.07 -1.46 3.42
CA LEU A 471 15.65 -2.12 4.65
C LEU A 471 14.19 -1.77 4.99
N VAL A 472 13.57 -2.62 5.80
CA VAL A 472 12.22 -2.37 6.33
C VAL A 472 12.31 -1.29 7.41
N TYR A 473 11.28 -0.45 7.56
CA TYR A 473 11.18 0.45 8.71
C TYR A 473 11.25 -0.33 10.03
N ASP A 474 11.80 0.29 11.07
CA ASP A 474 11.48 -0.08 12.44
C ASP A 474 10.05 0.38 12.81
N TRP A 475 9.57 -0.09 13.95
CA TRP A 475 8.21 0.21 14.44
C TRP A 475 7.96 1.71 14.64
N ILE A 476 8.93 2.44 15.19
CA ILE A 476 8.78 3.86 15.51
C ILE A 476 8.69 4.67 14.21
N ALA A 477 9.58 4.39 13.25
CA ALA A 477 9.59 5.05 11.95
C ALA A 477 8.31 4.76 11.15
N ALA A 478 7.88 3.49 11.09
CA ALA A 478 6.67 3.12 10.35
C ALA A 478 5.42 3.80 10.90
N ILE A 479 5.23 3.78 12.22
CA ILE A 479 4.05 4.38 12.85
C ILE A 479 4.09 5.91 12.73
N SER A 480 5.26 6.52 12.90
CA SER A 480 5.44 7.97 12.73
C SER A 480 5.15 8.42 11.29
N GLU A 481 5.65 7.69 10.30
CA GLU A 481 5.38 7.97 8.88
C GLU A 481 3.90 7.78 8.54
N ALA A 482 3.26 6.71 9.00
CA ALA A 482 1.84 6.46 8.79
C ALA A 482 0.93 7.58 9.37
N ARG A 483 1.33 8.18 10.50
CA ARG A 483 0.60 9.28 11.16
C ARG A 483 0.57 10.59 10.38
N ARG A 484 1.44 10.77 9.38
CA ARG A 484 1.40 11.94 8.48
C ARG A 484 0.17 11.93 7.55
N CYS A 485 -0.51 10.79 7.42
CA CYS A 485 -1.67 10.61 6.55
C CYS A 485 -2.82 11.58 6.87
N LEU A 486 -3.36 12.22 5.82
CA LEU A 486 -4.45 13.21 5.92
C LEU A 486 -5.86 12.60 6.01
N ARG A 487 -5.99 11.27 5.86
CA ARG A 487 -7.27 10.54 5.90
C ARG A 487 -8.35 11.07 4.95
N CYS A 488 -7.94 11.40 3.73
CA CYS A 488 -8.83 11.93 2.70
C CYS A 488 -10.10 11.07 2.56
N GLY A 489 -11.27 11.68 2.58
CA GLY A 489 -12.55 11.00 2.45
C GLY A 489 -13.15 10.43 3.75
N MET A 490 -12.49 10.57 4.89
CA MET A 490 -13.04 10.25 6.22
C MET A 490 -13.59 11.48 6.95
N GLY A 491 -13.91 12.53 6.19
CA GLY A 491 -14.34 13.82 6.72
C GLY A 491 -15.59 13.76 7.59
N ALA A 492 -15.83 14.84 8.34
CA ALA A 492 -17.07 15.03 9.08
C ALA A 492 -18.23 15.38 8.14
N GLU A 493 -19.44 14.96 8.50
CA GLU A 493 -20.69 15.29 7.82
C GLU A 493 -21.82 15.47 8.84
N ILE A 494 -22.90 16.15 8.45
CA ILE A 494 -24.10 16.33 9.27
C ILE A 494 -25.11 15.25 8.88
N LEU A 495 -25.43 14.35 9.82
CA LEU A 495 -26.32 13.23 9.59
C LEU A 495 -27.80 13.66 9.39
N SER A 496 -28.21 14.77 9.99
CA SER A 496 -29.60 15.24 9.99
C SER A 496 -29.63 16.76 10.10
N GLN A 497 -29.86 17.42 8.96
CA GLN A 497 -29.88 18.87 8.90
C GLN A 497 -31.03 19.47 9.73
N GLU A 498 -32.18 18.80 9.78
CA GLU A 498 -33.35 19.21 10.57
C GLU A 498 -33.08 19.25 12.07
N ARG A 499 -32.16 18.42 12.57
CA ARG A 499 -31.75 18.39 13.99
C ARG A 499 -30.57 19.30 14.28
N CYS A 500 -29.99 19.94 13.27
CA CYS A 500 -28.91 20.91 13.45
C CYS A 500 -29.47 22.22 14.01
N ALA A 501 -29.01 22.61 15.20
CA ALA A 501 -29.42 23.86 15.83
C ALA A 501 -28.72 25.12 15.25
N THR A 502 -27.91 24.96 14.19
CA THR A 502 -27.11 26.04 13.58
C THR A 502 -26.34 26.89 14.61
N CYS A 503 -25.85 26.26 15.68
CA CYS A 503 -25.19 26.95 16.81
C CYS A 503 -23.76 27.43 16.52
N LEU A 504 -23.25 27.18 15.31
CA LEU A 504 -21.92 27.54 14.82
C LEU A 504 -20.75 26.94 15.63
N THR A 505 -20.99 25.99 16.52
CA THR A 505 -19.92 25.37 17.31
C THR A 505 -18.90 24.67 16.41
N CYS A 506 -19.36 23.90 15.42
CA CYS A 506 -18.46 23.21 14.48
C CYS A 506 -17.56 24.15 13.68
N LEU A 507 -18.03 25.36 13.32
CA LEU A 507 -17.22 26.40 12.67
C LEU A 507 -16.15 26.92 13.65
N ARG A 508 -16.53 27.25 14.88
CA ARG A 508 -15.64 27.85 15.90
C ARG A 508 -14.52 26.92 16.37
N VAL A 509 -14.80 25.61 16.44
CA VAL A 509 -13.85 24.62 16.97
C VAL A 509 -13.02 23.93 15.89
N CYS A 510 -13.33 24.13 14.60
CA CYS A 510 -12.58 23.49 13.53
C CYS A 510 -11.20 24.16 13.36
N PRO A 511 -10.09 23.43 13.56
CA PRO A 511 -8.75 24.02 13.41
C PRO A 511 -8.37 24.30 11.94
N TYR A 512 -9.19 23.83 10.98
CA TYR A 512 -8.92 23.94 9.56
C TYR A 512 -9.96 24.80 8.83
N HIS A 513 -10.89 25.43 9.56
CA HIS A 513 -11.94 26.29 9.01
C HIS A 513 -12.77 25.65 7.87
N VAL A 514 -12.96 24.32 7.92
CA VAL A 514 -13.67 23.57 6.88
C VAL A 514 -15.19 23.80 6.88
N PRO A 515 -15.89 23.79 8.04
CA PRO A 515 -17.31 24.09 8.07
C PRO A 515 -17.60 25.54 7.67
N HIS A 516 -18.65 25.77 6.91
CA HIS A 516 -19.11 27.11 6.53
C HIS A 516 -20.64 27.18 6.50
N LEU A 517 -21.18 28.40 6.42
CA LEU A 517 -22.59 28.63 6.15
C LEU A 517 -22.78 28.80 4.65
N ASP A 518 -23.74 28.10 4.08
CA ASP A 518 -24.19 28.33 2.71
C ASP A 518 -25.04 29.62 2.62
N ALA A 519 -25.52 29.93 1.41
CA ALA A 519 -26.37 31.10 1.17
C ALA A 519 -27.74 31.02 1.88
N SER A 520 -28.17 29.84 2.32
CA SER A 520 -29.43 29.61 3.02
C SER A 520 -29.30 29.71 4.55
N GLY A 521 -28.09 29.90 5.07
CA GLY A 521 -27.81 29.88 6.50
C GLY A 521 -27.71 28.47 7.07
N THR A 522 -27.57 27.46 6.21
CA THR A 522 -27.39 26.06 6.54
C THR A 522 -25.90 25.77 6.70
N ILE A 523 -25.52 25.06 7.76
CA ILE A 523 -24.12 24.64 7.94
C ILE A 523 -23.81 23.50 6.97
N GLU A 524 -22.72 23.66 6.21
CA GLU A 524 -22.12 22.61 5.41
C GLU A 524 -20.73 22.23 5.92
N ILE A 525 -20.40 20.93 5.84
CA ILE A 525 -19.07 20.41 6.14
C ILE A 525 -18.60 19.61 4.92
N PRO A 526 -17.79 20.20 4.02
CA PRO A 526 -17.30 19.48 2.85
C PRO A 526 -16.32 18.38 3.28
N ALA A 527 -16.77 17.13 3.25
CA ALA A 527 -16.00 15.97 3.69
C ALA A 527 -14.69 15.76 2.89
N SER A 528 -14.60 16.31 1.68
CA SER A 528 -13.38 16.33 0.86
C SER A 528 -12.30 17.27 1.39
N GLN A 529 -12.66 18.31 2.14
CA GLN A 529 -11.71 19.26 2.76
C GLN A 529 -11.41 18.91 4.23
N CYS A 530 -12.25 18.09 4.87
CA CYS A 530 -12.06 17.72 6.27
C CYS A 530 -10.94 16.66 6.46
N LEU A 531 -10.05 16.92 7.42
CA LEU A 531 -8.94 16.02 7.82
C LEU A 531 -9.30 15.02 8.93
N ALA A 532 -10.60 14.77 9.09
CA ALA A 532 -11.17 13.79 10.03
C ALA A 532 -10.70 13.98 11.49
N CYS A 533 -10.59 15.23 11.98
CA CYS A 533 -10.10 15.48 13.35
C CYS A 533 -11.06 15.00 14.44
N GLY A 534 -12.36 15.15 14.20
CA GLY A 534 -13.41 14.75 15.13
C GLY A 534 -13.64 15.72 16.29
N ILE A 535 -12.97 16.88 16.34
CA ILE A 535 -13.22 17.90 17.38
C ILE A 535 -14.68 18.37 17.31
N CYS A 536 -15.15 18.73 16.11
CA CYS A 536 -16.53 19.16 15.90
C CYS A 536 -17.58 18.07 16.21
N VAL A 537 -17.21 16.79 16.15
CA VAL A 537 -18.09 15.67 16.53
C VAL A 537 -18.31 15.66 18.03
N ALA A 538 -17.23 15.78 18.80
CA ALA A 538 -17.26 15.80 20.26
C ALA A 538 -17.97 17.05 20.81
N GLU A 539 -17.79 18.20 20.14
CA GLU A 539 -18.35 19.48 20.56
C GLU A 539 -19.77 19.75 20.01
N CYS A 540 -20.33 18.86 19.18
CA CYS A 540 -21.67 19.05 18.63
C CYS A 540 -22.74 18.82 19.72
N PRO A 541 -23.45 19.87 20.19
CA PRO A 541 -24.45 19.72 21.24
C PRO A 541 -25.65 18.88 20.81
N ALA A 542 -26.03 18.97 19.53
CA ALA A 542 -27.12 18.20 18.94
C ALA A 542 -26.72 16.77 18.54
N LYS A 543 -25.42 16.42 18.64
CA LYS A 543 -24.86 15.10 18.27
C LYS A 543 -25.14 14.67 16.82
N VAL A 544 -25.36 15.63 15.91
CA VAL A 544 -25.66 15.38 14.49
C VAL A 544 -24.42 15.36 13.59
N VAL A 545 -23.29 15.91 14.05
CA VAL A 545 -22.03 15.85 13.30
C VAL A 545 -21.36 14.51 13.57
N ILE A 546 -21.05 13.76 12.51
CA ILE A 546 -20.39 12.46 12.56
C ILE A 546 -19.18 12.44 11.63
N LEU A 547 -18.24 11.50 11.83
CA LEU A 547 -17.23 11.18 10.81
C LEU A 547 -17.78 10.09 9.89
N ARG A 548 -17.44 10.20 8.60
CA ARG A 548 -17.69 9.12 7.64
C ARG A 548 -17.01 7.83 8.12
N LYS A 549 -17.72 6.70 7.98
CA LYS A 549 -17.30 5.36 8.43
C LYS A 549 -15.86 5.02 8.00
N PRO A 550 -15.12 4.20 8.78
CA PRO A 550 -15.64 3.23 9.76
C PRO A 550 -15.86 3.75 11.19
N TYR A 551 -15.50 4.99 11.53
CA TYR A 551 -15.42 5.42 12.94
C TYR A 551 -16.53 6.39 13.35
N ASP A 552 -17.75 5.88 13.54
CA ASP A 552 -18.84 6.69 14.10
C ASP A 552 -18.71 6.89 15.64
N ARG A 553 -19.58 7.70 16.22
CA ARG A 553 -19.59 8.06 17.65
C ARG A 553 -19.67 6.84 18.58
N ARG A 554 -20.39 5.79 18.19
CA ARG A 554 -20.66 4.56 18.96
C ARG A 554 -19.45 3.65 19.13
N HIS A 555 -18.37 3.90 18.38
CA HIS A 555 -17.18 3.06 18.47
C HIS A 555 -16.55 3.11 19.87
N ILE A 556 -16.45 4.29 20.49
CA ILE A 556 -15.87 4.43 21.84
C ILE A 556 -16.73 3.71 22.87
N ASP A 557 -18.06 3.87 22.80
CA ASP A 557 -18.99 3.18 23.69
C ASP A 557 -18.88 1.66 23.55
N SER A 558 -18.81 1.15 22.32
CA SER A 558 -18.66 -0.30 22.09
C SER A 558 -17.37 -0.86 22.68
N GLU A 559 -16.25 -0.16 22.55
CA GLU A 559 -14.97 -0.55 23.15
C GLU A 559 -15.04 -0.51 24.69
N LEU A 560 -15.65 0.53 25.25
CA LEU A 560 -15.83 0.68 26.70
C LEU A 560 -16.69 -0.46 27.28
N HIS A 561 -17.78 -0.83 26.62
CA HIS A 561 -18.62 -1.98 27.01
C HIS A 561 -17.84 -3.30 26.95
N HIS A 562 -16.99 -3.48 25.93
CA HIS A 562 -16.17 -4.67 25.81
C HIS A 562 -15.17 -4.79 26.98
N ILE A 563 -14.50 -3.70 27.32
CA ILE A 563 -13.54 -3.63 28.43
C ILE A 563 -14.18 -4.00 29.76
N LEU A 564 -15.41 -3.55 30.01
CA LEU A 564 -16.09 -3.82 31.27
C LEU A 564 -16.39 -5.28 31.49
N LYS A 565 -16.74 -5.99 30.42
CA LYS A 565 -16.93 -7.45 30.50
C LYS A 565 -15.66 -8.10 31.04
N SER A 566 -14.50 -7.70 30.54
CA SER A 566 -13.20 -8.20 31.02
C SER A 566 -12.83 -7.68 32.42
N ALA A 567 -13.17 -6.44 32.76
CA ALA A 567 -12.87 -5.85 34.06
C ALA A 567 -13.64 -6.53 35.19
N VAL A 568 -14.95 -6.77 35.01
CA VAL A 568 -15.83 -7.47 35.97
C VAL A 568 -15.33 -8.89 36.24
N GLU A 569 -14.86 -9.59 35.20
CA GLU A 569 -14.29 -10.93 35.32
C GLU A 569 -12.98 -10.94 36.14
N SER A 570 -12.15 -9.90 36.03
CA SER A 570 -10.84 -9.86 36.69
C SER A 570 -10.90 -9.52 38.19
N LYS A 571 -11.97 -8.84 38.66
CA LYS A 571 -12.12 -8.32 40.04
C LYS A 571 -10.95 -7.45 40.53
N ALA A 572 -10.09 -6.97 39.63
CA ALA A 572 -8.93 -6.18 39.98
C ALA A 572 -9.36 -4.78 40.46
N LYS A 573 -8.74 -4.32 41.56
CA LYS A 573 -8.96 -2.98 42.14
C LYS A 573 -7.62 -2.30 42.44
N PRO A 574 -7.50 -0.98 42.25
CA PRO A 574 -8.52 -0.07 41.71
C PRO A 574 -8.76 -0.30 40.21
N PHE A 575 -10.03 -0.27 39.78
CA PHE A 575 -10.42 -0.36 38.38
C PHE A 575 -10.30 1.03 37.75
N VAL A 576 -9.29 1.20 36.90
CA VAL A 576 -8.97 2.48 36.25
C VAL A 576 -9.17 2.35 34.74
N VAL A 577 -9.87 3.31 34.13
CA VAL A 577 -10.09 3.34 32.67
C VAL A 577 -9.28 4.45 32.01
N GLY A 578 -8.46 4.10 31.01
CA GLY A 578 -7.63 5.04 30.26
C GLY A 578 -8.07 5.21 28.81
N PHE A 579 -8.49 6.41 28.41
CA PHE A 579 -8.75 6.73 27.00
C PHE A 579 -7.46 7.20 26.31
N CYS A 580 -6.88 6.37 25.46
CA CYS A 580 -5.53 6.59 24.94
C CYS A 580 -5.52 6.88 23.44
N CYS A 581 -4.92 8.00 23.05
CA CYS A 581 -4.77 8.41 21.67
C CYS A 581 -3.84 7.46 20.90
N GLN A 582 -4.37 6.80 19.88
CA GLN A 582 -3.61 5.88 19.04
C GLN A 582 -2.55 6.57 18.17
N TYR A 583 -2.71 7.87 17.88
CA TYR A 583 -1.72 8.65 17.13
C TYR A 583 -0.55 9.22 17.95
N GLY A 584 -0.48 8.94 19.26
CA GLY A 584 0.60 9.43 20.13
C GLY A 584 1.32 8.28 20.80
N LEU A 585 1.02 8.08 22.08
CA LEU A 585 1.70 7.12 22.95
C LEU A 585 1.56 5.65 22.52
N PHE A 586 0.43 5.26 21.92
CA PHE A 586 0.16 3.85 21.57
C PHE A 586 1.09 3.30 20.48
N GLY A 587 1.55 4.18 19.58
CA GLY A 587 2.34 3.78 18.42
C GLY A 587 3.84 4.01 18.51
N THR A 588 4.36 4.55 19.61
CA THR A 588 5.81 4.65 19.84
C THR A 588 6.35 3.53 20.72
N GLY A 589 5.52 2.53 21.06
CA GLY A 589 5.87 1.48 22.01
C GLY A 589 5.82 1.91 23.47
N ALA A 590 5.84 3.22 23.77
CA ALA A 590 5.74 3.77 25.12
C ALA A 590 4.50 3.26 25.88
N LEU A 591 3.36 3.13 25.19
CA LEU A 591 2.16 2.56 25.81
C LEU A 591 2.16 1.03 25.88
N ALA A 592 2.87 0.33 25.00
CA ALA A 592 3.08 -1.11 25.13
C ALA A 592 3.99 -1.45 26.32
N THR A 593 4.94 -0.57 26.64
CA THR A 593 5.70 -0.57 27.91
C THR A 593 4.77 -0.29 29.08
N LEU A 594 3.95 0.78 29.01
CA LEU A 594 2.92 1.05 30.03
C LEU A 594 1.93 -0.10 30.22
N TRP A 595 1.60 -0.89 29.18
CA TRP A 595 0.70 -2.05 29.28
C TRP A 595 1.37 -3.28 29.92
N ARG A 596 2.68 -3.45 29.68
CA ARG A 596 3.48 -4.49 30.33
C ARG A 596 3.79 -4.15 31.79
N GLU A 597 3.92 -2.85 32.09
CA GLU A 597 4.24 -2.33 33.42
C GLU A 597 2.99 -1.93 34.22
N SER A 598 1.83 -1.78 33.59
CA SER A 598 0.60 -1.36 34.28
C SER A 598 0.24 -2.37 35.37
N LYS A 599 0.13 -1.85 36.59
CA LYS A 599 -0.34 -2.55 37.77
C LYS A 599 -1.73 -3.17 37.52
N ALA A 600 -2.05 -4.27 38.19
CA ALA A 600 -3.36 -4.93 38.10
C ALA A 600 -4.49 -3.91 38.34
N GLY A 601 -5.44 -3.79 37.38
CA GLY A 601 -6.63 -2.92 37.51
C GLY A 601 -6.78 -1.82 36.44
N VAL A 602 -5.78 -1.57 35.59
CA VAL A 602 -5.87 -0.57 34.51
C VAL A 602 -6.37 -1.17 33.20
N TRP A 603 -7.37 -0.53 32.58
CA TRP A 603 -7.91 -0.92 31.28
C TRP A 603 -7.89 0.23 30.29
N ILE A 604 -7.40 -0.04 29.08
CA ILE A 604 -7.20 1.00 28.06
C ILE A 604 -8.28 0.92 26.99
N VAL A 605 -8.99 2.03 26.79
CA VAL A 605 -9.87 2.28 25.64
C VAL A 605 -9.05 3.01 24.58
N PRO A 606 -8.61 2.33 23.51
CA PRO A 606 -7.91 3.00 22.43
C PRO A 606 -8.87 3.92 21.68
N VAL A 607 -8.48 5.18 21.49
CA VAL A 607 -9.24 6.14 20.68
C VAL A 607 -8.34 6.69 19.59
N LEU A 608 -8.88 6.86 18.38
CA LEU A 608 -8.11 7.43 17.28
C LEU A 608 -7.46 8.75 17.70
N CYS A 609 -8.24 9.64 18.32
CA CYS A 609 -7.73 10.89 18.85
C CYS A 609 -8.34 11.17 20.22
N ALA A 610 -7.51 11.54 21.20
CA ALA A 610 -7.99 11.98 22.52
C ALA A 610 -8.99 13.14 22.42
N ALA A 611 -8.91 13.99 21.38
CA ALA A 611 -9.89 15.04 21.16
C ALA A 611 -11.31 14.54 20.85
N ARG A 612 -11.51 13.24 20.62
CA ARG A 612 -12.85 12.64 20.45
C ARG A 612 -13.47 12.13 21.75
N VAL A 613 -12.73 12.14 22.85
CA VAL A 613 -13.23 11.66 24.16
C VAL A 613 -14.14 12.72 24.76
N GLU A 614 -15.43 12.55 24.62
CA GLU A 614 -16.44 13.41 25.23
C GLU A 614 -16.49 13.26 26.74
N SER A 615 -16.99 14.29 27.45
CA SER A 615 -17.21 14.21 28.90
C SER A 615 -18.16 13.07 29.27
N GLU A 616 -19.13 12.75 28.40
CA GLU A 616 -20.05 11.63 28.59
C GLU A 616 -19.33 10.29 28.61
N HIS A 617 -18.34 10.05 27.74
CA HIS A 617 -17.57 8.80 27.77
C HIS A 617 -16.81 8.65 29.11
N MET A 618 -16.27 9.75 29.64
CA MET A 618 -15.56 9.75 30.93
C MET A 618 -16.51 9.46 32.09
N LEU A 619 -17.67 10.13 32.12
CA LEU A 619 -18.69 9.93 33.14
C LEU A 619 -19.29 8.53 33.06
N HIS A 620 -19.52 8.01 31.85
CA HIS A 620 -20.02 6.66 31.64
C HIS A 620 -19.05 5.60 32.19
N ALA A 621 -17.74 5.80 32.06
CA ALA A 621 -16.76 4.91 32.70
C ALA A 621 -16.94 4.86 34.24
N PHE A 622 -17.22 6.00 34.89
CA PHE A 622 -17.55 6.04 36.33
C PHE A 622 -18.89 5.39 36.65
N GLU A 623 -19.94 5.64 35.86
CA GLU A 623 -21.24 4.95 35.99
C GLU A 623 -21.10 3.44 35.93
N MET A 624 -20.13 2.97 35.15
CA MET A 624 -19.81 1.57 34.96
C MET A 624 -18.84 1.00 36.02
N GLY A 625 -18.52 1.78 37.06
CA GLY A 625 -17.81 1.33 38.25
C GLY A 625 -16.30 1.56 38.23
N ALA A 626 -15.76 2.34 37.30
CA ALA A 626 -14.35 2.77 37.35
C ALA A 626 -14.11 3.65 38.58
N GLU A 627 -13.04 3.40 39.33
CA GLU A 627 -12.61 4.24 40.46
C GLU A 627 -11.80 5.46 40.01
N GLY A 628 -11.20 5.39 38.83
CA GLY A 628 -10.43 6.46 38.22
C GLY A 628 -10.46 6.42 36.70
N VAL A 629 -10.37 7.59 36.07
CA VAL A 629 -10.37 7.74 34.61
C VAL A 629 -9.20 8.63 34.19
N PHE A 630 -8.48 8.24 33.14
CA PHE A 630 -7.49 9.14 32.55
C PHE A 630 -7.60 9.23 31.03
N ILE A 631 -7.09 10.33 30.47
CA ILE A 631 -7.00 10.54 29.03
C ILE A 631 -5.55 10.76 28.67
N ALA A 632 -5.01 9.99 27.72
CA ALA A 632 -3.63 10.12 27.27
C ALA A 632 -3.56 10.63 25.82
N GLY A 633 -2.90 11.76 25.60
CA GLY A 633 -2.77 12.45 24.31
C GLY A 633 -1.36 12.41 23.71
N CYS A 634 -1.17 13.03 22.53
CA CYS A 634 0.14 13.10 21.84
C CYS A 634 0.98 14.33 22.25
N GLY A 635 0.40 15.28 23.00
CA GLY A 635 1.01 16.57 23.32
C GLY A 635 1.60 17.32 22.13
N GLU A 636 2.84 17.79 22.26
CA GLU A 636 3.52 18.59 21.23
C GLU A 636 3.79 17.82 19.93
N GLN A 637 3.74 16.49 19.95
CA GLN A 637 3.87 15.64 18.77
C GLN A 637 2.54 15.49 18.01
N CYS A 638 1.46 16.12 18.48
CA CYS A 638 0.17 16.02 17.80
C CYS A 638 0.23 16.64 16.40
N ALA A 639 -0.20 15.88 15.39
CA ALA A 639 -0.38 16.40 14.03
C ALA A 639 -1.56 17.38 13.89
N ARG A 640 -2.27 17.66 14.99
CA ARG A 640 -3.51 18.45 15.04
C ARG A 640 -3.40 19.53 16.11
N GLU A 641 -3.61 20.77 15.72
CA GLU A 641 -3.56 21.90 16.64
C GLU A 641 -4.65 21.82 17.72
N ASN A 642 -4.34 22.37 18.90
CA ASN A 642 -5.27 22.56 20.03
C ASN A 642 -5.91 21.28 20.62
N THR A 643 -5.56 20.09 20.15
CA THR A 643 -6.05 18.80 20.68
C THR A 643 -5.89 18.71 22.20
N ALA A 644 -4.73 19.11 22.71
CA ALA A 644 -4.42 19.06 24.14
C ALA A 644 -5.32 19.97 24.97
N SER A 645 -5.53 21.21 24.52
CA SER A 645 -6.40 22.19 25.18
C SER A 645 -7.84 21.68 25.28
N TRP A 646 -8.38 21.11 24.19
CA TRP A 646 -9.73 20.53 24.20
C TRP A 646 -9.90 19.34 25.15
N VAL A 647 -8.85 18.54 25.34
CA VAL A 647 -8.88 17.43 26.30
C VAL A 647 -8.88 17.98 27.72
N GLN A 648 -8.00 18.94 28.04
CA GLN A 648 -7.92 19.56 29.36
C GLN A 648 -9.23 20.24 29.78
N GLN A 649 -9.86 21.00 28.87
CA GLN A 649 -11.14 21.66 29.16
C GLN A 649 -12.26 20.66 29.50
N ARG A 650 -12.30 19.52 28.82
CA ARG A 650 -13.30 18.47 29.10
C ARG A 650 -13.02 17.74 30.41
N VAL A 651 -11.76 17.46 30.72
CA VAL A 651 -11.38 16.89 32.01
C VAL A 651 -11.77 17.83 33.15
N GLU A 652 -11.51 19.12 33.00
CA GLU A 652 -11.90 20.13 34.01
C GLU A 652 -13.42 20.23 34.17
N LYS A 653 -14.18 20.09 33.08
CA LYS A 653 -15.65 19.99 33.15
C LYS A 653 -16.11 18.75 33.92
N VAL A 654 -15.46 17.60 33.71
CA VAL A 654 -15.77 16.37 34.45
C VAL A 654 -15.39 16.51 35.92
N ARG A 655 -14.25 17.11 36.26
CA ARG A 655 -13.85 17.41 37.65
C ARG A 655 -14.92 18.19 38.42
N LYS A 656 -15.45 19.25 37.80
CA LYS A 656 -16.56 20.03 38.37
C LYS A 656 -17.82 19.20 38.57
N THR A 657 -18.10 18.30 37.62
CA THR A 657 -19.25 17.39 37.69
C THR A 657 -19.08 16.37 38.83
N LEU A 658 -17.89 15.76 38.98
CA LEU A 658 -17.56 14.83 40.07
C LEU A 658 -17.75 15.50 41.43
N LEU A 659 -17.25 16.74 41.59
CA LEU A 659 -17.43 17.50 42.82
C LEU A 659 -18.91 17.73 43.15
N GLN A 660 -19.74 18.02 42.15
CA GLN A 660 -21.19 18.24 42.33
C GLN A 660 -21.94 16.98 42.75
N ILE A 661 -21.46 15.78 42.36
CA ILE A 661 -22.05 14.49 42.74
C ILE A 661 -21.37 13.87 43.97
N GLY A 662 -20.47 14.61 44.65
CA GLY A 662 -19.83 14.18 45.89
C GLY A 662 -18.66 13.22 45.71
N LEU A 663 -18.03 13.18 44.53
CA LEU A 663 -16.81 12.42 44.26
C LEU A 663 -15.58 13.34 44.17
N GLU A 664 -14.42 12.79 44.49
CA GLU A 664 -13.14 13.51 44.44
C GLU A 664 -12.75 13.86 42.99
N PRO A 665 -12.51 15.14 42.66
CA PRO A 665 -12.09 15.58 41.33
C PRO A 665 -10.81 14.91 40.81
N GLU A 666 -9.93 14.50 41.73
CA GLU A 666 -8.66 13.84 41.44
C GLU A 666 -8.86 12.48 40.78
N ARG A 667 -10.08 11.91 40.80
CA ARG A 667 -10.41 10.67 40.10
C ARG A 667 -10.30 10.76 38.58
N VAL A 668 -10.17 11.96 38.01
CA VAL A 668 -9.95 12.15 36.57
C VAL A 668 -8.70 12.98 36.25
N CYS A 669 -7.88 12.49 35.31
CA CYS A 669 -6.64 13.14 34.90
C CYS A 669 -6.42 13.15 33.37
N ALA A 670 -5.71 14.15 32.85
CA ALA A 670 -5.23 14.19 31.47
C ALA A 670 -3.70 14.11 31.45
N PHE A 671 -3.17 13.13 30.73
CA PHE A 671 -1.74 12.98 30.46
C PHE A 671 -1.42 13.43 29.04
N ILE A 672 -0.66 14.52 28.93
CA ILE A 672 -0.32 15.14 27.65
C ILE A 672 1.20 15.35 27.68
N PRO A 673 1.99 14.43 27.10
CA PRO A 673 3.44 14.48 27.21
C PRO A 673 4.02 15.70 26.48
N GLY A 674 4.98 16.38 27.11
CA GLY A 674 5.82 17.39 26.46
C GLY A 674 6.93 16.75 25.62
N SER A 675 7.73 17.56 24.92
CA SER A 675 8.89 17.11 24.13
C SER A 675 10.02 16.43 24.94
N ALA A 676 9.94 16.40 26.28
CA ALA A 676 10.98 15.92 27.18
C ALA A 676 10.51 14.92 28.28
N ASP A 677 9.31 14.34 28.18
CA ASP A 677 8.77 13.50 29.26
C ASP A 677 9.26 12.03 29.19
N GLU A 678 10.38 11.74 29.84
CA GLU A 678 10.72 10.39 30.35
C GLU A 678 9.86 10.00 31.59
N GLU A 679 8.95 10.88 32.06
CA GLU A 679 8.19 10.73 33.32
C GLU A 679 6.74 10.22 33.21
N LEU A 680 6.24 9.87 32.01
CA LEU A 680 4.82 9.52 31.87
C LEU A 680 4.43 8.26 32.66
N GLY A 681 5.28 7.24 32.68
CA GLY A 681 5.08 6.02 33.48
C GLY A 681 4.94 6.35 34.96
N THR A 682 5.90 7.11 35.49
CA THR A 682 5.88 7.59 36.88
C THR A 682 4.62 8.39 37.21
N LYS A 683 4.20 9.31 36.33
CA LYS A 683 2.99 10.12 36.52
C LYS A 683 1.72 9.26 36.53
N LEU A 684 1.66 8.22 35.70
CA LEU A 684 0.55 7.28 35.69
C LEU A 684 0.56 6.40 36.95
N ASP A 685 1.72 5.93 37.39
CA ASP A 685 1.85 5.12 38.61
C ASP A 685 1.38 5.88 39.85
N LEU A 686 1.80 7.14 39.99
CA LEU A 686 1.37 8.01 41.08
C LEU A 686 -0.15 8.24 41.06
N PHE A 687 -0.72 8.42 39.86
CA PHE A 687 -2.17 8.54 39.72
C PHE A 687 -2.89 7.25 40.16
N ILE A 688 -2.42 6.08 39.73
CA ILE A 688 -3.02 4.79 40.10
C ILE A 688 -2.94 4.57 41.61
N GLU A 689 -1.81 4.90 42.25
CA GLU A 689 -1.65 4.83 43.71
C GLU A 689 -2.66 5.73 44.42
N GLN A 690 -2.80 6.98 43.97
CA GLN A 690 -3.78 7.92 44.50
C GLN A 690 -5.22 7.41 44.37
N ILE A 691 -5.59 6.79 43.24
CA ILE A 691 -6.92 6.17 43.09
C ILE A 691 -7.10 4.98 44.05
N GLY A 692 -6.05 4.21 44.29
CA GLY A 692 -6.04 3.12 45.27
C GLY A 692 -6.34 3.61 46.69
N GLU A 693 -5.71 4.71 47.11
CA GLU A 693 -5.98 5.34 48.41
C GLU A 693 -7.43 5.82 48.52
N LEU A 694 -7.95 6.48 47.49
CA LEU A 694 -9.34 6.95 47.44
C LEU A 694 -10.36 5.79 47.48
N TYR A 695 -10.05 4.68 46.81
CA TYR A 695 -10.86 3.46 46.86
C TYR A 695 -10.88 2.84 48.26
N LEU A 696 -9.72 2.71 48.90
CA LEU A 696 -9.62 2.16 50.26
C LEU A 696 -10.37 3.04 51.26
N ALA A 697 -10.22 4.37 51.19
CA ALA A 697 -10.95 5.31 52.04
C ALA A 697 -12.48 5.16 51.86
N SER A 698 -12.95 5.02 50.62
CA SER A 698 -14.38 4.81 50.31
C SER A 698 -14.90 3.49 50.87
N THR A 699 -14.11 2.42 50.77
CA THR A 699 -14.47 1.08 51.26
C THR A 699 -14.54 1.06 52.79
N ILE A 700 -13.54 1.64 53.47
CA ILE A 700 -13.52 1.75 54.93
C ILE A 700 -14.72 2.57 55.43
N MET A 701 -15.07 3.68 54.76
CA MET A 701 -16.26 4.46 55.12
C MET A 701 -17.57 3.70 54.95
N GLN A 702 -17.66 2.78 53.98
CA GLN A 702 -18.83 1.92 53.80
C GLN A 702 -18.90 0.84 54.89
N GLU A 703 -17.78 0.19 55.22
CA GLU A 703 -17.71 -0.81 56.30
C GLU A 703 -17.98 -0.22 57.69
N VAL A 704 -17.58 1.04 57.94
CA VAL A 704 -17.87 1.74 59.21
C VAL A 704 -19.34 2.18 59.30
N LYS A 705 -20.04 2.31 58.16
CA LYS A 705 -21.46 2.68 58.09
C LYS A 705 -22.42 1.48 58.06
N SER A 706 -21.94 0.30 57.66
CA SER A 706 -22.66 -0.99 57.71
C SER A 706 -22.57 -1.62 59.09
#